data_AF-A0A2N7Q357-F1
#
_entry.id   AF-A0A2N7Q357-F1
#
_cell.length_a   1.000
_cell.length_b   1.000
_cell.length_c   1.000
_cell.angle_alpha   90.00
_cell.angle_beta   90.00
_cell.angle_gamma   90.00
#
_symmetry.space_group_name_H-M   'P 1'
#
loop_
_entity.id
_entity.type
_entity.pdbx_description
1 polymer ?
#
loop_
_entity_poly.entity_id
_entity_poly.type
_entity_poly.pdbx_seq_one_letter_code
_entity_poly.pdbx_strand_id
1 'polypeptide(L)'
;MSAFSSIIKQASSGSSVASISQKTQQGSSAIQAIFYPQKIFDNNTQVNWIGYLYDWWLYSPVGSQTVSILNANTQNYLEPQSDYTLNFVLNNGQLQAQEYLNNNLVNTVSIDQLNPLWEAGKILWSTNPQNRTIYTTDGISLIPFTDSNVSGFENNLNINLTNDNYLCGNSQNCTLNTAATNLVNYIYGNDLSGARNRTVTIGSDTNVWKLGDIIYSTPQAVQYVNWLDPSQSFNVVYVGANDGMLHAFLAGQTQNIDLPANAVAKLCANDDASCPSNVDGYAPGSELWAFIPEDSLPYLKYLANPNYCHIYYQDLTPYIFRANGHVILIGGMRLGGATGSAGVALPMSNLGYSAYYALDVTNPFNPQFLWEFTNPDLGFSFSGPAVIKVNGQYFVMFLTGPTDYNGDAGLPLNAFVLTLNSDFSENSVTQLPIDPSLHSAFGGRLFTQGIVDSATDNTIAVPFGVSIQNGNTWSGAVYILLTKNFSNPSNWTFQNIMTIKNPITAKIAHMSCFGKTYIFFGSGKYFYKQDDYNPNYPDKLYGVDLTNCLAGGNCNINAAHSSNSACQELNSPTNGLNSWYISLDNSETNGYLKERDISDPTVTGQNVVFFTTTEPTSNLCGFGGRTRIWGLNCATGAAALDNSCPGYVVNNVNGTLLLQTSTGAVTQINPNTTFTKNNPTTAWQQGVSPETSTTFVAPFSGQAGIIIQWKKE
;
A
#
# COMPACT_ATOMS: atom_id res chain seq x y z
N MET A 1 0.04 8.20 20.14
CA MET A 1 1.14 7.37 19.61
C MET A 1 0.51 6.27 18.79
N SER A 2 0.80 6.21 17.49
CA SER A 2 0.28 5.15 16.64
C SER A 2 0.80 3.79 17.08
N ALA A 3 0.14 2.71 16.69
CA ALA A 3 0.56 1.35 17.07
C ALA A 3 2.03 1.05 16.71
N PHE A 4 2.57 1.70 15.67
CA PHE A 4 3.90 1.47 15.12
C PHE A 4 4.98 2.42 15.67
N SER A 5 4.61 3.56 16.28
CA SER A 5 5.57 4.61 16.70
C SER A 5 6.45 4.28 17.92
N SER A 6 6.28 3.10 18.53
CA SER A 6 6.99 2.70 19.77
C SER A 6 8.22 1.80 19.55
N ILE A 7 8.59 1.54 18.28
CA ILE A 7 9.79 0.76 17.94
C ILE A 7 11.02 1.69 18.07
N ILE A 8 11.52 1.85 19.29
CA ILE A 8 12.63 2.77 19.59
C ILE A 8 13.93 2.23 18.96
N LYS A 9 14.48 2.98 17.99
CA LYS A 9 15.80 2.82 17.33
C LYS A 9 15.99 1.63 16.36
N GLN A 10 14.94 1.04 15.81
CA GLN A 10 15.06 -0.16 14.95
C GLN A 10 14.34 0.00 13.61
N ALA A 11 14.80 -0.76 12.61
CA ALA A 11 14.15 -0.89 11.31
C ALA A 11 12.70 -1.37 11.51
N SER A 12 11.77 -0.71 10.84
CA SER A 12 10.34 -0.96 10.96
C SER A 12 9.67 -0.85 9.59
N SER A 13 8.46 -1.39 9.47
CA SER A 13 7.62 -1.20 8.28
C SER A 13 6.14 -1.20 8.68
N GLY A 14 5.26 -0.71 7.82
CA GLY A 14 3.82 -0.92 7.90
C GLY A 14 3.23 -1.25 6.52
N SER A 15 4.10 -1.54 5.55
CA SER A 15 3.80 -1.72 4.14
C SER A 15 4.21 -3.11 3.66
N SER A 16 3.61 -3.56 2.55
CA SER A 16 3.96 -4.83 1.91
C SER A 16 5.13 -4.66 0.93
N VAL A 17 5.77 -5.77 0.55
CA VAL A 17 6.74 -5.81 -0.55
C VAL A 17 6.03 -5.61 -1.88
N ALA A 18 6.45 -4.67 -2.72
CA ALA A 18 5.96 -4.61 -4.10
C ALA A 18 6.77 -5.56 -4.98
N SER A 19 6.10 -6.37 -5.81
CA SER A 19 6.80 -7.27 -6.74
C SER A 19 6.71 -6.72 -8.16
N ILE A 20 7.85 -6.56 -8.82
CA ILE A 20 7.96 -6.23 -10.25
C ILE A 20 8.13 -7.52 -11.05
N SER A 21 7.41 -8.58 -10.68
CA SER A 21 7.55 -9.89 -11.30
C SER A 21 6.81 -9.96 -12.63
N GLN A 22 7.54 -10.35 -13.68
CA GLN A 22 6.95 -10.78 -14.94
C GLN A 22 6.89 -12.30 -14.94
N LYS A 23 5.75 -12.89 -15.31
CA LYS A 23 5.56 -14.35 -15.41
C LYS A 23 6.50 -15.03 -16.44
N THR A 24 7.30 -14.23 -17.14
CA THR A 24 8.01 -14.55 -18.37
C THR A 24 9.52 -14.40 -18.24
N GLN A 25 10.05 -14.06 -17.05
CA GLN A 25 11.49 -13.94 -16.81
C GLN A 25 11.92 -14.69 -15.55
N GLN A 26 13.13 -15.25 -15.57
CA GLN A 26 13.72 -15.94 -14.40
C GLN A 26 14.18 -14.95 -13.32
N GLY A 27 14.54 -13.73 -13.72
CA GLY A 27 14.88 -12.64 -12.82
C GLY A 27 13.83 -11.54 -12.90
N SER A 28 13.44 -11.01 -11.75
CA SER A 28 12.65 -9.81 -11.59
C SER A 28 13.08 -9.07 -10.32
N SER A 29 12.33 -8.07 -9.86
CA SER A 29 12.74 -7.32 -8.68
C SER A 29 11.63 -7.17 -7.63
N ALA A 30 12.01 -7.02 -6.36
CA ALA A 30 11.13 -6.83 -5.22
C ALA A 30 11.51 -5.53 -4.50
N ILE A 31 10.53 -4.63 -4.43
CA ILE A 31 10.68 -3.36 -3.74
C ILE A 31 10.22 -3.48 -2.31
N GLN A 32 11.12 -3.14 -1.38
CA GLN A 32 10.86 -3.19 0.04
C GLN A 32 11.01 -1.80 0.66
N ALA A 33 9.96 -1.32 1.31
CA ALA A 33 9.99 -0.08 2.08
C ALA A 33 10.22 -0.35 3.58
N ILE A 34 11.16 0.37 4.18
CA ILE A 34 11.51 0.30 5.60
C ILE A 34 11.66 1.72 6.13
N PHE A 35 11.37 1.95 7.40
CA PHE A 35 11.69 3.21 8.07
C PHE A 35 12.42 2.99 9.39
N TYR A 36 13.09 4.05 9.85
CA TYR A 36 13.76 4.09 11.14
C TYR A 36 13.23 5.30 11.92
N PRO A 37 12.55 5.09 13.07
CA PRO A 37 12.19 6.18 13.97
C PRO A 37 13.43 6.95 14.45
N GLN A 38 14.56 6.26 14.56
CA GLN A 38 15.87 6.85 14.85
C GLN A 38 16.98 5.93 14.30
N LYS A 39 17.91 6.48 13.53
CA LYS A 39 19.10 5.79 13.03
C LYS A 39 20.36 6.57 13.38
N ILE A 40 21.41 5.84 13.74
CA ILE A 40 22.76 6.37 13.97
C ILE A 40 23.60 5.97 12.76
N PHE A 41 24.32 6.93 12.22
CA PHE A 41 25.20 6.81 11.07
C PHE A 41 26.66 7.00 11.51
N ASP A 42 27.57 7.03 10.55
CA ASP A 42 28.99 7.26 10.80
C ASP A 42 29.21 8.60 11.50
N ASN A 43 30.34 8.70 12.22
CA ASN A 43 30.70 9.84 13.07
C ASN A 43 29.63 10.21 14.12
N ASN A 44 28.81 9.24 14.54
CA ASN A 44 27.69 9.42 15.48
C ASN A 44 26.65 10.46 15.04
N THR A 45 26.54 10.71 13.73
CA THR A 45 25.44 11.52 13.19
C THR A 45 24.12 10.75 13.36
N GLN A 46 23.03 11.45 13.68
CA GLN A 46 21.74 10.83 14.01
C GLN A 46 20.59 11.58 13.37
N VAL A 47 19.67 10.83 12.78
CA VAL A 47 18.42 11.37 12.25
C VAL A 47 17.26 10.46 12.64
N ASN A 48 16.11 11.09 12.86
CA ASN A 48 14.86 10.43 13.22
C ASN A 48 13.93 10.36 12.00
N TRP A 49 13.00 9.41 11.98
CA TRP A 49 11.92 9.30 10.98
C TRP A 49 12.42 9.40 9.53
N ILE A 50 13.24 8.43 9.14
CA ILE A 50 13.80 8.32 7.79
C ILE A 50 13.31 7.05 7.10
N GLY A 51 13.06 7.12 5.80
CA GLY A 51 12.65 5.99 4.97
C GLY A 51 13.76 5.46 4.09
N TYR A 52 13.67 4.18 3.77
CA TYR A 52 14.53 3.42 2.88
C TYR A 52 13.64 2.68 1.88
N LEU A 53 14.09 2.62 0.64
CA LEU A 53 13.41 1.89 -0.42
C LEU A 53 14.44 1.03 -1.15
N TYR A 54 14.41 -0.27 -0.85
CA TYR A 54 15.33 -1.24 -1.40
C TYR A 54 14.73 -1.93 -2.61
N ASP A 55 15.55 -2.18 -3.62
CA ASP A 55 15.23 -3.11 -4.71
C ASP A 55 16.09 -4.37 -4.62
N TRP A 56 15.44 -5.53 -4.52
CA TRP A 56 16.08 -6.83 -4.39
C TRP A 56 15.86 -7.68 -5.63
N TRP A 57 16.81 -8.54 -5.96
CA TRP A 57 16.55 -9.57 -6.96
C TRP A 57 15.49 -10.56 -6.48
N LEU A 58 14.54 -10.86 -7.35
CA LEU A 58 13.64 -12.00 -7.25
C LEU A 58 14.04 -13.03 -8.30
N TYR A 59 14.39 -14.22 -7.85
CA TYR A 59 14.76 -15.34 -8.71
C TYR A 59 13.63 -16.38 -8.76
N SER A 60 13.19 -16.73 -9.96
CA SER A 60 12.26 -17.81 -10.26
C SER A 60 12.92 -18.82 -11.21
N PRO A 61 13.47 -19.94 -10.68
CA PRO A 61 14.03 -20.98 -11.54
C PRO A 61 12.99 -21.56 -12.49
N VAL A 62 13.39 -21.94 -13.70
CA VAL A 62 12.50 -22.60 -14.67
C VAL A 62 11.94 -23.90 -14.08
N GLY A 63 10.62 -24.03 -14.13
CA GLY A 63 9.91 -25.20 -13.58
C GLY A 63 9.78 -25.21 -12.06
N SER A 64 10.31 -24.20 -11.36
CA SER A 64 10.10 -24.02 -9.93
C SER A 64 8.68 -23.53 -9.65
N GLN A 65 8.12 -23.96 -8.52
CA GLN A 65 6.84 -23.44 -8.01
C GLN A 65 7.06 -22.31 -6.98
N THR A 66 8.32 -21.99 -6.66
CA THR A 66 8.70 -20.99 -5.68
C THR A 66 9.66 -19.95 -6.26
N VAL A 67 9.66 -18.77 -5.64
CA VAL A 67 10.64 -17.71 -5.89
C VAL A 67 11.51 -17.48 -4.67
N SER A 68 12.67 -16.85 -4.88
CA SER A 68 13.63 -16.51 -3.83
C SER A 68 14.10 -15.06 -3.95
N ILE A 69 14.19 -14.34 -2.83
CA ILE A 69 14.85 -13.03 -2.75
C ILE A 69 16.37 -13.24 -2.64
N LEU A 70 17.14 -12.54 -3.46
CA LEU A 70 18.60 -12.65 -3.54
C LEU A 70 19.30 -11.33 -3.22
N ASN A 71 20.43 -11.43 -2.53
CA ASN A 71 21.43 -10.37 -2.40
C ASN A 71 22.44 -10.49 -3.53
N ALA A 72 22.71 -9.39 -4.22
CA ALA A 72 23.62 -9.39 -5.36
C ALA A 72 25.06 -9.51 -4.87
N ASN A 73 25.77 -10.52 -5.39
CA ASN A 73 27.23 -10.62 -5.24
C ASN A 73 27.94 -10.00 -6.45
N THR A 74 27.31 -10.08 -7.62
CA THR A 74 27.75 -9.42 -8.85
C THR A 74 26.89 -8.20 -9.11
N GLN A 75 27.51 -7.02 -9.29
CA GLN A 75 26.77 -5.78 -9.53
C GLN A 75 25.92 -5.89 -10.81
N ASN A 76 24.64 -5.51 -10.73
CA ASN A 76 23.66 -5.48 -11.83
C ASN A 76 23.32 -6.82 -12.50
N TYR A 77 23.98 -7.93 -12.18
CA TYR A 77 23.66 -9.25 -12.74
C TYR A 77 22.99 -10.14 -11.69
N LEU A 78 22.02 -10.93 -12.13
CA LEU A 78 21.46 -12.02 -11.35
C LEU A 78 22.18 -13.31 -11.73
N GLU A 79 23.00 -13.81 -10.82
CA GLU A 79 23.77 -15.04 -10.96
C GLU A 79 23.40 -16.02 -9.83
N PRO A 80 22.39 -16.88 -10.02
CA PRO A 80 21.83 -17.71 -8.95
C PRO A 80 22.81 -18.68 -8.28
N GLN A 81 23.96 -18.95 -8.89
CA GLN A 81 25.03 -19.80 -8.33
C GLN A 81 26.04 -19.00 -7.49
N SER A 82 26.12 -17.69 -7.68
CA SER A 82 27.07 -16.77 -7.03
C SER A 82 26.39 -15.89 -5.97
N ASP A 83 25.12 -15.57 -6.19
CA ASP A 83 24.31 -14.70 -5.35
C ASP A 83 23.77 -15.43 -4.11
N TYR A 84 23.53 -14.66 -3.04
CA TYR A 84 23.07 -15.22 -1.77
C TYR A 84 21.55 -15.17 -1.68
N THR A 85 20.92 -16.31 -1.41
CA THR A 85 19.50 -16.34 -1.05
C THR A 85 19.32 -15.72 0.33
N LEU A 86 18.39 -14.77 0.45
CA LEU A 86 18.14 -14.04 1.68
C LEU A 86 17.01 -14.65 2.51
N ASN A 87 17.27 -14.78 3.81
CA ASN A 87 16.25 -15.00 4.83
C ASN A 87 16.33 -13.88 5.88
N PHE A 88 15.30 -13.04 5.96
CA PHE A 88 15.26 -11.96 6.93
C PHE A 88 14.82 -12.48 8.30
N VAL A 89 15.58 -12.14 9.33
CA VAL A 89 15.35 -12.60 10.70
C VAL A 89 15.44 -11.44 11.68
N LEU A 90 14.65 -11.51 12.73
CA LEU A 90 14.78 -10.59 13.86
C LEU A 90 15.64 -11.25 14.94
N ASN A 91 16.82 -10.70 15.19
CA ASN A 91 17.74 -11.20 16.22
C ASN A 91 17.97 -10.12 17.27
N ASN A 92 17.67 -10.40 18.54
CA ASN A 92 17.71 -9.43 19.64
C ASN A 92 16.96 -8.11 19.33
N GLY A 93 15.85 -8.19 18.58
CA GLY A 93 15.06 -7.04 18.15
C GLY A 93 15.64 -6.27 16.97
N GLN A 94 16.78 -6.66 16.40
CA GLN A 94 17.34 -6.02 15.21
C GLN A 94 17.05 -6.85 13.96
N LEU A 95 16.65 -6.16 12.89
CA LEU A 95 16.48 -6.76 11.57
C LEU A 95 17.86 -7.13 11.01
N GLN A 96 18.05 -8.42 10.77
CA GLN A 96 19.24 -8.99 10.14
C GLN A 96 18.82 -9.83 8.94
N ALA A 97 19.77 -10.08 8.05
CA ALA A 97 19.60 -10.97 6.92
C ALA A 97 20.61 -12.12 7.02
N GLN A 98 20.10 -13.34 6.86
CA GLN A 98 20.88 -14.54 6.73
C GLN A 98 21.12 -14.80 5.24
N GLU A 99 22.38 -14.95 4.86
CA GLU A 99 22.81 -15.22 3.49
C GLU A 99 23.07 -16.71 3.30
N TYR A 100 22.37 -17.32 2.34
CA TYR A 100 22.53 -18.73 2.00
C TYR A 100 23.14 -18.90 0.62
N LEU A 101 24.16 -19.75 0.52
CA LEU A 101 24.74 -20.19 -0.75
C LEU A 101 24.64 -21.71 -0.84
N ASN A 102 24.02 -22.23 -1.92
CA ASN A 102 23.77 -23.66 -2.08
C ASN A 102 23.08 -24.29 -0.84
N ASN A 103 22.09 -23.60 -0.28
CA ASN A 103 21.34 -23.96 0.94
C ASN A 103 22.16 -24.03 2.24
N ASN A 104 23.40 -23.56 2.25
CA ASN A 104 24.21 -23.43 3.46
C ASN A 104 24.23 -21.98 3.93
N LEU A 105 24.00 -21.76 5.24
CA LEU A 105 24.14 -20.44 5.85
C LEU A 105 25.61 -20.02 5.80
N VAL A 106 25.89 -18.89 5.16
CA VAL A 106 27.25 -18.34 5.02
C VAL A 106 27.45 -17.21 6.02
N ASN A 107 26.55 -16.22 6.04
CA ASN A 107 26.65 -15.04 6.90
C ASN A 107 25.32 -14.70 7.57
N THR A 108 25.40 -13.89 8.63
CA THR A 108 24.25 -13.14 9.17
C THR A 108 24.69 -11.70 9.36
N VAL A 109 24.08 -10.79 8.61
CA VAL A 109 24.53 -9.40 8.47
C VAL A 109 23.40 -8.42 8.74
N SER A 110 23.74 -7.15 9.00
CA SER A 110 22.76 -6.07 9.00
C SER A 110 22.26 -5.82 7.58
N ILE A 111 21.01 -5.37 7.43
CA ILE A 111 20.46 -4.97 6.12
C ILE A 111 21.31 -3.90 5.42
N ASP A 112 21.97 -3.02 6.19
CA ASP A 112 22.86 -1.97 5.68
C ASP A 112 24.15 -2.49 5.03
N GLN A 113 24.49 -3.77 5.26
CA GLN A 113 25.67 -4.44 4.70
C GLN A 113 25.33 -5.24 3.43
N LEU A 114 24.05 -5.34 3.08
CA LEU A 114 23.61 -6.00 1.87
C LEU A 114 23.83 -5.10 0.64
N ASN A 115 23.80 -5.72 -0.52
CA ASN A 115 23.97 -5.11 -1.83
C ASN A 115 22.64 -5.22 -2.60
N PRO A 116 21.64 -4.37 -2.28
CA PRO A 116 20.45 -4.26 -3.11
C PRO A 116 20.83 -3.79 -4.52
N LEU A 117 19.95 -4.02 -5.49
CA LEU A 117 20.07 -3.46 -6.84
C LEU A 117 20.24 -1.94 -6.80
N TRP A 118 19.45 -1.28 -5.94
CA TRP A 118 19.61 0.11 -5.56
C TRP A 118 18.88 0.37 -4.23
N GLU A 119 19.24 1.46 -3.57
CA GLU A 119 18.55 1.95 -2.37
C GLU A 119 18.27 3.45 -2.54
N ALA A 120 16.99 3.80 -2.68
CA ALA A 120 16.61 5.15 -3.13
C ALA A 120 16.94 6.24 -2.11
N GLY A 121 16.87 5.95 -0.80
CA GLY A 121 17.19 6.89 0.26
C GLY A 121 18.65 7.35 0.22
N LYS A 122 19.58 6.42 0.03
CA LYS A 122 21.03 6.67 -0.08
C LYS A 122 21.37 7.37 -1.40
N ILE A 123 20.73 6.98 -2.51
CA ILE A 123 20.87 7.70 -3.78
C ILE A 123 20.42 9.15 -3.58
N LEU A 124 19.22 9.37 -3.03
CA LEU A 124 18.68 10.70 -2.79
C LEU A 124 19.49 11.51 -1.77
N TRP A 125 20.08 10.87 -0.77
CA TRP A 125 21.04 11.47 0.15
C TRP A 125 22.25 12.05 -0.60
N SER A 126 22.82 11.29 -1.55
CA SER A 126 23.95 11.74 -2.38
C SER A 126 23.57 12.75 -3.47
N THR A 127 22.29 12.81 -3.88
CA THR A 127 21.80 13.75 -4.89
C THR A 127 21.89 15.20 -4.40
N ASN A 128 22.48 16.07 -5.23
CA ASN A 128 22.47 17.52 -4.98
C ASN A 128 21.01 18.02 -4.95
N PRO A 129 20.58 18.76 -3.90
CA PRO A 129 19.22 19.29 -3.82
C PRO A 129 18.74 20.00 -5.09
N GLN A 130 19.60 20.74 -5.79
CA GLN A 130 19.25 21.47 -7.01
C GLN A 130 18.89 20.59 -8.21
N ASN A 131 19.25 19.30 -8.18
CA ASN A 131 18.93 18.34 -9.23
C ASN A 131 17.58 17.63 -9.01
N ARG A 132 16.88 17.93 -7.91
CA ARG A 132 15.57 17.36 -7.63
C ARG A 132 14.48 18.16 -8.33
N THR A 133 13.45 17.46 -8.78
CA THR A 133 12.23 18.06 -9.31
C THR A 133 11.10 17.81 -8.32
N ILE A 134 10.61 18.86 -7.66
CA ILE A 134 9.48 18.77 -6.74
C ILE A 134 8.34 19.64 -7.28
N TYR A 135 7.16 19.05 -7.39
CA TYR A 135 5.94 19.73 -7.78
C TYR A 135 5.03 19.94 -6.58
N THR A 136 4.26 21.01 -6.64
CA THR A 136 3.00 21.15 -5.92
C THR A 136 1.91 21.54 -6.92
N THR A 137 0.75 21.98 -6.46
CA THR A 137 -0.38 22.36 -7.31
C THR A 137 -0.90 23.73 -6.92
N ASP A 138 -1.46 24.44 -7.92
CA ASP A 138 -2.28 25.64 -7.73
C ASP A 138 -3.80 25.33 -7.75
N GLY A 139 -4.14 24.04 -7.64
CA GLY A 139 -5.50 23.51 -7.76
C GLY A 139 -5.94 23.22 -9.19
N ILE A 140 -5.15 23.60 -10.19
CA ILE A 140 -5.47 23.41 -11.62
C ILE A 140 -4.37 22.64 -12.35
N SER A 141 -3.11 22.88 -12.00
CA SER A 141 -1.95 22.33 -12.69
C SER A 141 -0.77 22.08 -11.75
N LEU A 142 0.20 21.28 -12.20
CA LEU A 142 1.45 21.15 -11.48
C LEU A 142 2.28 22.43 -11.63
N ILE A 143 2.73 22.95 -10.50
CA ILE A 143 3.70 24.04 -10.45
C ILE A 143 4.99 23.55 -9.78
N PRO A 144 6.17 23.96 -10.25
CA PRO A 144 7.42 23.65 -9.55
C PRO A 144 7.39 24.27 -8.15
N PHE A 145 7.47 23.44 -7.12
CA PHE A 145 7.68 23.88 -5.74
C PHE A 145 9.12 24.39 -5.70
N THR A 146 9.39 25.69 -5.77
CA THR A 146 10.76 26.26 -5.86
C THR A 146 10.81 27.62 -5.17
N ASP A 147 12.00 28.11 -4.87
CA ASP A 147 12.18 29.46 -4.31
C ASP A 147 11.63 30.54 -5.26
N SER A 148 11.85 30.39 -6.57
CA SER A 148 11.34 31.31 -7.59
C SER A 148 9.81 31.37 -7.66
N ASN A 149 9.14 30.28 -7.28
CA ASN A 149 7.68 30.18 -7.33
C ASN A 149 7.01 30.37 -5.96
N VAL A 150 7.78 30.63 -4.89
CA VAL A 150 7.24 30.63 -3.53
C VAL A 150 6.10 31.63 -3.33
N SER A 151 6.13 32.76 -4.02
CA SER A 151 5.07 33.78 -3.97
C SER A 151 3.69 33.25 -4.39
N GLY A 152 3.63 32.18 -5.20
CA GLY A 152 2.39 31.54 -5.61
C GLY A 152 1.72 30.71 -4.50
N PHE A 153 2.47 30.25 -3.50
CA PHE A 153 1.97 29.33 -2.47
C PHE A 153 2.44 29.65 -1.04
N GLU A 154 3.13 30.78 -0.80
CA GLU A 154 3.68 31.12 0.53
C GLU A 154 2.62 31.20 1.63
N ASN A 155 1.41 31.65 1.28
CA ASN A 155 0.28 31.70 2.21
C ASN A 155 -0.21 30.30 2.60
N ASN A 156 -0.09 29.32 1.70
CA ASN A 156 -0.51 27.94 1.94
C ASN A 156 0.42 27.20 2.90
N LEU A 157 1.64 27.71 3.15
CA LEU A 157 2.61 27.13 4.08
C LEU A 157 2.27 27.40 5.57
N ASN A 158 1.28 28.25 5.85
CA ASN A 158 0.82 28.58 7.20
C ASN A 158 1.93 28.99 8.19
N ILE A 159 2.93 29.75 7.73
CA ILE A 159 4.07 30.13 8.58
C ILE A 159 3.65 31.26 9.52
N ASN A 160 3.82 31.05 10.82
CA ASN A 160 3.64 32.09 11.83
C ASN A 160 5.02 32.48 12.38
N LEU A 161 5.55 33.64 11.97
CA LEU A 161 6.91 34.08 12.33
C LEU A 161 7.18 34.16 13.85
N THR A 162 6.15 34.27 14.69
CA THR A 162 6.33 34.23 16.15
C THR A 162 6.67 32.83 16.64
N ASN A 163 6.02 31.80 16.08
CA ASN A 163 6.17 30.41 16.50
C ASN A 163 7.16 29.61 15.63
N ASP A 164 7.35 30.06 14.39
CA ASP A 164 8.11 29.39 13.33
C ASP A 164 9.42 30.12 13.01
N ASN A 165 9.99 30.84 13.99
CA ASN A 165 11.20 31.64 13.84
C ASN A 165 12.47 30.81 13.52
N TYR A 166 12.46 29.50 13.74
CA TYR A 166 13.53 28.58 13.32
C TYR A 166 13.72 28.58 11.80
N LEU A 167 12.69 28.95 11.03
CA LEU A 167 12.77 29.12 9.58
C LEU A 167 13.54 30.38 9.15
N CYS A 168 13.96 31.23 10.09
CA CYS A 168 14.67 32.48 9.77
C CYS A 168 16.18 32.30 9.57
N GLY A 169 16.78 31.14 9.88
CA GLY A 169 18.18 30.85 9.58
C GLY A 169 19.19 31.85 10.13
N ASN A 170 18.94 32.40 11.33
CA ASN A 170 19.70 33.48 11.98
C ASN A 170 19.57 34.88 11.35
N SER A 171 18.67 35.09 10.38
CA SER A 171 18.40 36.41 9.81
C SER A 171 17.75 37.34 10.82
N GLN A 172 18.32 38.53 11.03
CA GLN A 172 17.76 39.55 11.93
C GLN A 172 16.51 40.25 11.35
N ASN A 173 16.33 40.24 10.03
CA ASN A 173 15.19 40.84 9.32
C ASN A 173 14.41 39.75 8.57
N CYS A 174 13.87 38.80 9.31
CA CYS A 174 13.10 37.69 8.75
C CYS A 174 11.70 38.12 8.34
N THR A 175 11.39 37.99 7.04
CA THR A 175 10.04 38.19 6.50
C THR A 175 9.35 36.84 6.29
N LEU A 176 8.03 36.86 6.04
CA LEU A 176 7.28 35.65 5.65
C LEU A 176 7.93 34.99 4.42
N ASN A 177 8.24 35.79 3.41
CA ASN A 177 8.87 35.31 2.19
C ASN A 177 10.26 34.68 2.44
N THR A 178 11.05 35.26 3.36
CA THR A 178 12.34 34.68 3.79
C THR A 178 12.14 33.32 4.45
N ALA A 179 11.20 33.22 5.40
CA ALA A 179 10.90 31.96 6.09
C ALA A 179 10.33 30.90 5.13
N ALA A 180 9.46 31.30 4.21
CA ALA A 180 8.89 30.43 3.17
C ALA A 180 9.97 29.89 2.24
N THR A 181 10.87 30.76 1.75
CA THR A 181 12.01 30.37 0.90
C THR A 181 12.93 29.39 1.63
N ASN A 182 13.24 29.64 2.90
CA ASN A 182 14.05 28.74 3.71
C ASN A 182 13.36 27.39 3.94
N LEU A 183 12.04 27.38 4.13
CA LEU A 183 11.27 26.14 4.23
C LEU A 183 11.30 25.36 2.92
N VAL A 184 11.09 26.01 1.77
CA VAL A 184 11.21 25.35 0.45
C VAL A 184 12.59 24.74 0.29
N ASN A 185 13.66 25.50 0.54
CA ASN A 185 15.03 25.01 0.45
C ASN A 185 15.31 23.86 1.42
N TYR A 186 14.68 23.88 2.59
CA TYR A 186 14.73 22.77 3.54
C TYR A 186 14.09 21.50 2.96
N ILE A 187 12.87 21.59 2.44
CA ILE A 187 12.17 20.45 1.81
C ILE A 187 12.95 19.90 0.59
N TYR A 188 13.62 20.76 -0.18
CA TYR A 188 14.52 20.34 -1.26
C TYR A 188 15.69 19.47 -0.79
N GLY A 189 16.13 19.64 0.46
CA GLY A 189 17.22 18.88 1.05
C GLY A 189 18.43 19.71 1.43
N ASN A 190 18.26 21.01 1.69
CA ASN A 190 19.27 21.81 2.38
C ASN A 190 18.97 21.83 3.88
N ASP A 191 19.98 21.71 4.73
CA ASP A 191 19.76 21.88 6.17
C ASP A 191 19.82 23.35 6.56
N LEU A 192 19.04 23.70 7.58
CA LEU A 192 18.88 25.07 8.06
C LEU A 192 19.27 25.15 9.54
N SER A 193 20.16 26.09 9.88
CA SER A 193 20.54 26.35 11.27
C SER A 193 19.31 26.72 12.10
N GLY A 194 19.09 26.02 13.21
CA GLY A 194 17.95 26.22 14.12
C GLY A 194 16.73 25.34 13.80
N ALA A 195 16.65 24.78 12.58
CA ALA A 195 15.68 23.76 12.22
C ALA A 195 16.14 22.37 12.69
N ARG A 196 15.27 21.37 12.53
CA ARG A 196 15.63 19.96 12.70
C ARG A 196 16.80 19.58 11.78
N ASN A 197 17.83 18.96 12.35
CA ASN A 197 19.00 18.49 11.60
C ASN A 197 18.69 17.16 10.88
N ARG A 198 19.07 17.06 9.60
CA ARG A 198 18.97 15.84 8.79
C ARG A 198 20.30 15.48 8.10
N THR A 199 21.37 16.19 8.42
CA THR A 199 22.72 15.93 7.89
C THR A 199 23.32 14.69 8.53
N VAL A 200 23.74 13.74 7.69
CA VAL A 200 24.36 12.46 8.10
C VAL A 200 25.63 12.19 7.31
N THR A 201 26.54 11.46 7.94
CA THR A 201 27.78 10.99 7.31
C THR A 201 27.66 9.52 6.93
N ILE A 202 28.02 9.19 5.69
CA ILE A 202 28.18 7.81 5.24
C ILE A 202 29.55 7.71 4.57
N GLY A 203 30.45 6.91 5.14
CA GLY A 203 31.84 6.86 4.71
C GLY A 203 32.56 8.21 4.93
N SER A 204 33.10 8.79 3.86
CA SER A 204 33.79 10.09 3.89
C SER A 204 32.86 11.29 3.67
N ASP A 205 31.64 11.06 3.19
CA ASP A 205 30.79 12.11 2.66
C ASP A 205 29.68 12.46 3.64
N THR A 206 29.35 13.75 3.72
CA THR A 206 28.32 14.27 4.62
C THR A 206 27.27 15.02 3.80
N ASN A 207 26.05 14.51 3.77
CA ASN A 207 24.93 15.12 3.05
C ASN A 207 23.63 15.05 3.88
N VAL A 208 22.61 15.77 3.44
CA VAL A 208 21.26 15.76 4.05
C VAL A 208 20.49 14.53 3.60
N TRP A 209 19.92 13.79 4.55
CA TRP A 209 18.95 12.72 4.28
C TRP A 209 17.59 13.33 3.91
N LYS A 210 17.09 13.00 2.71
CA LYS A 210 15.94 13.69 2.12
C LYS A 210 14.65 12.88 2.17
N LEU A 211 14.74 11.54 2.13
CA LEU A 211 13.57 10.64 2.10
C LEU A 211 12.99 10.44 3.51
N GLY A 212 11.75 10.89 3.70
CA GLY A 212 10.96 10.68 4.91
C GLY A 212 10.59 9.21 5.10
N ASP A 213 10.10 8.87 6.30
CA ASP A 213 9.65 7.51 6.60
C ASP A 213 8.47 7.08 5.71
N ILE A 214 8.55 5.84 5.23
CA ILE A 214 7.48 5.16 4.49
C ILE A 214 6.88 4.12 5.43
N ILE A 215 5.78 4.47 6.10
CA ILE A 215 5.14 3.57 7.07
C ILE A 215 4.09 2.73 6.38
N TYR A 216 3.00 3.34 5.90
CA TYR A 216 1.82 2.61 5.42
C TYR A 216 1.67 2.60 3.90
N SER A 217 2.43 3.44 3.20
CA SER A 217 2.41 3.51 1.75
C SER A 217 3.17 2.30 1.17
N THR A 218 2.43 1.32 0.66
CA THR A 218 3.01 0.18 -0.07
C THR A 218 3.43 0.66 -1.46
N PRO A 219 4.72 0.54 -1.82
CA PRO A 219 5.19 0.99 -3.14
C PRO A 219 4.40 0.33 -4.27
N GLN A 220 4.11 1.07 -5.33
CA GLN A 220 3.49 0.53 -6.54
C GLN A 220 4.45 0.65 -7.72
N ALA A 221 4.78 -0.47 -8.34
CA ALA A 221 5.62 -0.51 -9.53
C ALA A 221 4.78 -0.54 -10.81
N VAL A 222 5.16 0.25 -11.80
CA VAL A 222 4.51 0.33 -13.10
C VAL A 222 5.53 0.12 -14.20
N GLN A 223 5.27 -0.84 -15.09
CA GLN A 223 6.08 -1.06 -16.28
C GLN A 223 5.62 -0.16 -17.43
N TYR A 224 6.47 0.75 -17.88
CA TYR A 224 6.30 1.54 -19.09
C TYR A 224 6.95 0.81 -20.26
N VAL A 225 6.19 0.62 -21.34
CA VAL A 225 6.63 -0.12 -22.53
C VAL A 225 6.67 0.85 -23.70
N ASN A 226 7.81 0.90 -24.39
CA ASN A 226 7.88 1.56 -25.68
C ASN A 226 7.15 0.69 -26.72
N TRP A 227 6.07 1.23 -27.29
CA TRP A 227 5.23 0.49 -28.24
C TRP A 227 5.89 0.23 -29.60
N LEU A 228 6.89 1.05 -29.99
CA LEU A 228 7.64 0.87 -31.22
C LEU A 228 8.76 -0.18 -31.05
N ASP A 229 9.30 -0.28 -29.84
CA ASP A 229 10.30 -1.28 -29.47
C ASP A 229 10.03 -1.81 -28.05
N PRO A 230 9.21 -2.87 -27.90
CA PRO A 230 8.88 -3.42 -26.59
C PRO A 230 10.08 -3.95 -25.78
N SER A 231 11.24 -4.14 -26.43
CA SER A 231 12.49 -4.45 -25.73
C SER A 231 13.01 -3.28 -24.91
N GLN A 232 12.52 -2.06 -25.19
CA GLN A 232 12.76 -0.85 -24.41
C GLN A 232 11.57 -0.63 -23.47
N SER A 233 11.61 -1.26 -22.30
CA SER A 233 10.63 -1.04 -21.24
C SER A 233 11.37 -0.66 -19.97
N PHE A 234 10.73 0.05 -19.05
CA PHE A 234 11.34 0.35 -17.75
C PHE A 234 10.26 0.42 -16.70
N ASN A 235 10.65 0.27 -15.44
CA ASN A 235 9.74 0.31 -14.32
C ASN A 235 9.93 1.61 -13.54
N VAL A 236 8.83 2.19 -13.09
CA VAL A 236 8.82 3.31 -12.15
C VAL A 236 8.05 2.89 -10.92
N VAL A 237 8.60 3.23 -9.75
CA VAL A 237 8.01 2.93 -8.45
C VAL A 237 7.46 4.23 -7.87
N TYR A 238 6.19 4.19 -7.48
CA TYR A 238 5.51 5.29 -6.82
C TYR A 238 5.27 4.95 -5.35
N VAL A 239 5.60 5.87 -4.45
CA VAL A 239 5.43 5.66 -3.00
C VAL A 239 5.22 6.99 -2.27
N GLY A 240 4.27 7.01 -1.33
CA GLY A 240 4.07 8.15 -0.42
C GLY A 240 5.01 8.08 0.78
N ALA A 241 5.50 9.23 1.23
CA ALA A 241 6.35 9.35 2.42
C ALA A 241 5.89 10.48 3.36
N ASN A 242 6.24 10.34 4.64
CA ASN A 242 5.91 11.31 5.69
C ASN A 242 6.88 12.51 5.75
N ASP A 243 7.51 12.84 4.63
CA ASP A 243 8.16 14.13 4.37
C ASP A 243 7.26 15.10 3.60
N GLY A 244 6.01 14.70 3.31
CA GLY A 244 5.03 15.53 2.60
C GLY A 244 4.78 15.10 1.16
N MET A 245 5.55 14.13 0.65
CA MET A 245 5.66 13.89 -0.79
C MET A 245 5.18 12.50 -1.21
N LEU A 246 4.61 12.43 -2.41
CA LEU A 246 4.67 11.24 -3.25
C LEU A 246 5.96 11.29 -4.06
N HIS A 247 6.71 10.19 -4.08
CA HIS A 247 7.95 10.07 -4.86
C HIS A 247 7.76 9.11 -6.04
N ALA A 248 8.38 9.44 -7.18
CA ALA A 248 8.53 8.57 -8.33
C ALA A 248 10.01 8.20 -8.51
N PHE A 249 10.36 6.92 -8.38
CA PHE A 249 11.72 6.42 -8.55
C PHE A 249 11.83 5.54 -9.79
N LEU A 250 12.86 5.74 -10.62
CA LEU A 250 13.15 4.85 -11.73
C LEU A 250 13.67 3.52 -11.17
N ALA A 251 12.93 2.42 -11.30
CA ALA A 251 13.42 1.09 -10.91
C ALA A 251 14.34 0.47 -11.98
N GLY A 252 14.29 0.97 -13.21
CA GLY A 252 15.08 0.47 -14.32
C GLY A 252 14.43 -0.70 -15.06
N GLN A 253 15.22 -1.42 -15.85
CA GLN A 253 14.75 -2.52 -16.69
C GLN A 253 15.50 -3.81 -16.39
N THR A 254 14.77 -4.88 -16.06
CA THR A 254 15.34 -6.22 -16.06
C THR A 254 15.35 -6.78 -17.49
N GLN A 255 16.51 -7.28 -17.92
CA GLN A 255 16.71 -7.92 -19.21
C GLN A 255 17.36 -9.29 -19.07
N ASN A 256 17.12 -10.15 -20.05
CA ASN A 256 17.69 -11.50 -20.13
C ASN A 256 18.47 -11.75 -21.44
N ILE A 257 18.92 -10.66 -22.08
CA ILE A 257 19.72 -10.67 -23.31
C ILE A 257 21.16 -10.28 -23.00
N ASP A 258 22.09 -10.71 -23.86
CA ASP A 258 23.52 -10.38 -23.76
C ASP A 258 24.08 -10.55 -22.34
N LEU A 259 23.88 -11.75 -21.78
CA LEU A 259 24.27 -12.10 -20.42
C LEU A 259 25.63 -12.84 -20.41
N PRO A 260 26.49 -12.60 -19.40
CA PRO A 260 27.67 -13.43 -19.18
C PRO A 260 27.28 -14.87 -18.83
N ALA A 261 28.24 -15.80 -18.99
CA ALA A 261 28.03 -17.18 -18.59
C ALA A 261 27.65 -17.24 -17.10
N ASN A 262 26.52 -17.89 -16.79
CA ASN A 262 25.89 -18.07 -15.47
C ASN A 262 24.92 -16.98 -14.99
N ALA A 263 24.82 -15.84 -15.68
CA ALA A 263 23.76 -14.88 -15.39
C ALA A 263 22.43 -15.30 -16.04
N VAL A 264 21.32 -15.05 -15.35
CA VAL A 264 19.96 -15.32 -15.85
C VAL A 264 19.15 -14.05 -16.09
N ALA A 265 19.59 -12.93 -15.53
CA ALA A 265 19.08 -11.60 -15.79
C ALA A 265 20.15 -10.54 -15.51
N LYS A 266 19.95 -9.33 -16.02
CA LYS A 266 20.67 -8.13 -15.64
C LYS A 266 19.71 -6.96 -15.44
N LEU A 267 20.02 -6.06 -14.52
CA LEU A 267 19.39 -4.76 -14.41
C LEU A 267 20.14 -3.80 -15.32
N CYS A 268 19.45 -3.23 -16.30
CA CYS A 268 20.03 -2.26 -17.21
C CYS A 268 20.54 -1.04 -16.45
N ALA A 269 21.82 -0.73 -16.63
CA ALA A 269 22.52 0.40 -16.04
C ALA A 269 23.35 1.13 -17.11
N ASN A 270 23.89 2.29 -16.72
CA ASN A 270 24.45 3.33 -17.61
C ASN A 270 25.70 2.91 -18.41
N ASP A 271 26.25 1.72 -18.18
CA ASP A 271 27.56 1.26 -18.68
C ASP A 271 27.49 0.17 -19.77
N ASP A 272 26.30 -0.30 -20.14
CA ASP A 272 26.13 -1.38 -21.11
C ASP A 272 25.42 -0.91 -22.39
N ALA A 273 26.10 -1.03 -23.54
CA ALA A 273 25.59 -0.64 -24.86
C ALA A 273 24.40 -1.47 -25.36
N SER A 274 24.11 -2.61 -24.74
CA SER A 274 22.92 -3.43 -24.99
C SER A 274 21.70 -2.99 -24.16
N CYS A 275 21.91 -2.10 -23.17
CA CYS A 275 20.82 -1.45 -22.44
C CYS A 275 20.27 -0.29 -23.28
N PRO A 276 18.96 0.03 -23.17
CA PRO A 276 18.42 1.24 -23.79
C PRO A 276 19.23 2.42 -23.25
N SER A 277 19.85 3.20 -24.15
CA SER A 277 20.60 4.40 -23.79
C SER A 277 19.72 5.26 -22.88
N ASN A 278 20.22 5.54 -21.65
CA ASN A 278 19.58 6.22 -20.52
C ASN A 278 18.10 6.57 -20.75
N VAL A 279 17.19 6.01 -19.95
CA VAL A 279 15.81 6.53 -19.93
C VAL A 279 15.86 7.96 -19.38
N ASP A 280 15.94 8.92 -20.30
CA ASP A 280 16.06 10.36 -20.07
C ASP A 280 17.23 10.82 -19.17
N GLY A 281 18.36 10.11 -19.18
CA GLY A 281 19.56 10.50 -18.40
C GLY A 281 19.59 10.01 -16.94
N TYR A 282 18.60 9.24 -16.49
CA TYR A 282 18.50 8.74 -15.12
C TYR A 282 19.10 7.33 -14.94
N ALA A 283 19.73 7.10 -13.79
CA ALA A 283 20.16 5.76 -13.35
C ALA A 283 19.04 5.06 -12.53
N PRO A 284 19.01 3.72 -12.48
CA PRO A 284 18.13 3.01 -11.54
C PRO A 284 18.27 3.50 -10.09
N GLY A 285 17.15 3.58 -9.38
CA GLY A 285 17.01 4.16 -8.05
C GLY A 285 16.93 5.69 -8.00
N SER A 286 17.12 6.40 -9.12
CA SER A 286 17.01 7.87 -9.14
C SER A 286 15.57 8.35 -8.96
N GLU A 287 15.38 9.42 -8.20
CA GLU A 287 14.11 10.15 -8.12
C GLU A 287 13.87 10.92 -9.41
N LEU A 288 12.76 10.63 -10.10
CA LEU A 288 12.33 11.35 -11.29
C LEU A 288 11.69 12.68 -10.91
N TRP A 289 10.77 12.63 -9.94
CA TRP A 289 10.10 13.78 -9.36
C TRP A 289 9.43 13.40 -8.03
N ALA A 290 9.04 14.42 -7.28
CA ALA A 290 8.17 14.30 -6.12
C ALA A 290 6.97 15.26 -6.23
N PHE A 291 5.85 14.95 -5.58
CA PHE A 291 4.63 15.76 -5.59
C PHE A 291 4.09 16.01 -4.18
N ILE A 292 3.74 17.26 -3.89
CA ILE A 292 3.12 17.71 -2.64
C ILE A 292 1.72 18.28 -2.94
N PRO A 293 0.64 17.64 -2.49
CA PRO A 293 -0.71 18.17 -2.65
C PRO A 293 -0.92 19.45 -1.83
N GLU A 294 -1.87 20.27 -2.26
CA GLU A 294 -2.14 21.59 -1.69
C GLU A 294 -2.47 21.51 -0.20
N ASP A 295 -3.34 20.57 0.17
CA ASP A 295 -3.75 20.33 1.56
C ASP A 295 -2.58 19.87 2.47
N SER A 296 -1.45 19.46 1.91
CA SER A 296 -0.26 19.10 2.68
C SER A 296 0.67 20.29 2.96
N LEU A 297 0.58 21.38 2.20
CA LEU A 297 1.45 22.57 2.31
C LEU A 297 1.48 23.19 3.73
N PRO A 298 0.35 23.33 4.45
CA PRO A 298 0.32 23.97 5.77
C PRO A 298 1.13 23.23 6.83
N TYR A 299 1.39 21.94 6.59
CA TYR A 299 2.03 21.04 7.53
C TYR A 299 3.55 20.97 7.36
N LEU A 300 4.08 21.30 6.18
CA LEU A 300 5.52 21.13 5.86
C LEU A 300 6.46 21.80 6.87
N LYS A 301 6.02 22.92 7.47
CA LYS A 301 6.78 23.62 8.52
C LYS A 301 7.12 22.72 9.71
N TYR A 302 6.26 21.77 10.05
CA TYR A 302 6.49 20.84 11.16
C TYR A 302 7.71 19.95 10.88
N LEU A 303 7.96 19.55 9.63
CA LEU A 303 9.12 18.75 9.27
C LEU A 303 10.45 19.46 9.58
N ALA A 304 10.47 20.79 9.49
CA ALA A 304 11.61 21.65 9.83
C ALA A 304 11.68 22.02 11.32
N ASN A 305 10.63 21.78 12.09
CA ASN A 305 10.58 22.15 13.51
C ASN A 305 11.64 21.36 14.30
N PRO A 306 12.53 22.02 15.07
CA PRO A 306 13.56 21.33 15.85
C PRO A 306 13.01 20.34 16.90
N ASN A 307 11.77 20.56 17.35
CA ASN A 307 11.05 19.68 18.26
C ASN A 307 10.01 18.81 17.53
N TYR A 308 10.30 18.42 16.27
CA TYR A 308 9.38 17.65 15.44
C TYR A 308 8.85 16.40 16.18
N CYS A 309 7.55 16.42 16.42
CA CYS A 309 6.77 15.23 16.73
C CYS A 309 6.26 14.67 15.40
N HIS A 310 6.44 13.37 15.18
CA HIS A 310 6.01 12.72 13.95
C HIS A 310 4.52 12.92 13.70
N ILE A 311 4.20 13.33 12.47
CA ILE A 311 2.85 13.42 11.94
C ILE A 311 2.77 12.66 10.63
N TYR A 312 1.56 12.24 10.28
CA TYR A 312 1.30 11.65 8.97
C TYR A 312 1.17 12.74 7.91
N TYR A 313 1.79 12.52 6.76
CA TYR A 313 1.60 13.31 5.55
C TYR A 313 0.99 12.43 4.46
N GLN A 314 1.82 11.90 3.55
CA GLN A 314 1.42 11.04 2.44
C GLN A 314 1.65 9.58 2.81
N ASP A 315 0.63 8.96 3.40
CA ASP A 315 0.75 7.60 3.93
C ASP A 315 -0.17 6.59 3.21
N LEU A 316 -1.03 7.04 2.30
CA LEU A 316 -1.86 6.13 1.52
C LEU A 316 -0.99 5.40 0.49
N THR A 317 -1.25 4.11 0.31
CA THR A 317 -0.71 3.36 -0.83
C THR A 317 -1.23 3.98 -2.13
N PRO A 318 -0.37 4.34 -3.11
CA PRO A 318 -0.85 4.80 -4.41
C PRO A 318 -1.73 3.73 -5.06
N TYR A 319 -2.76 4.13 -5.78
CA TYR A 319 -3.58 3.24 -6.58
C TYR A 319 -3.42 3.60 -8.05
N ILE A 320 -3.04 2.63 -8.88
CA ILE A 320 -2.72 2.87 -10.29
C ILE A 320 -3.62 2.03 -11.16
N PHE A 321 -4.22 2.66 -12.17
CA PHE A 321 -5.00 1.95 -13.19
C PHE A 321 -4.66 2.46 -14.59
N ARG A 322 -4.87 1.59 -15.59
CA ARG A 322 -4.69 1.91 -17.00
C ARG A 322 -6.04 1.93 -17.70
N ALA A 323 -6.31 2.99 -18.44
CA ALA A 323 -7.58 3.15 -19.15
C ALA A 323 -7.41 4.10 -20.32
N ASN A 324 -7.99 3.75 -21.48
CA ASN A 324 -8.01 4.60 -22.69
C ASN A 324 -6.63 5.16 -23.11
N GLY A 325 -5.55 4.40 -22.90
CA GLY A 325 -4.18 4.83 -23.22
C GLY A 325 -3.49 5.65 -22.12
N HIS A 326 -4.20 5.95 -21.03
CA HIS A 326 -3.64 6.66 -19.88
C HIS A 326 -3.19 5.70 -18.77
N VAL A 327 -2.20 6.13 -17.98
CA VAL A 327 -1.80 5.55 -16.71
C VAL A 327 -2.11 6.57 -15.62
N ILE A 328 -3.15 6.31 -14.84
CA ILE A 328 -3.61 7.24 -13.80
C ILE A 328 -3.17 6.73 -12.44
N LEU A 329 -2.58 7.63 -11.64
CA LEU A 329 -2.20 7.41 -10.26
C LEU A 329 -3.14 8.20 -9.36
N ILE A 330 -3.71 7.54 -8.35
CA ILE A 330 -4.47 8.18 -7.27
C ILE A 330 -3.69 7.99 -5.96
N GLY A 331 -3.36 9.09 -5.30
CA GLY A 331 -2.72 9.10 -3.98
C GLY A 331 -3.63 9.71 -2.92
N GLY A 332 -3.15 9.75 -1.68
CA GLY A 332 -3.87 10.39 -0.58
C GLY A 332 -3.09 10.39 0.72
N MET A 333 -3.64 11.09 1.71
CA MET A 333 -2.96 11.36 2.97
C MET A 333 -3.20 10.27 4.03
N ARG A 334 -4.15 9.36 3.82
CA ARG A 334 -4.56 8.33 4.79
C ARG A 334 -5.02 8.98 6.10
N LEU A 335 -4.17 9.01 7.13
CA LEU A 335 -4.43 9.68 8.41
C LEU A 335 -3.70 11.03 8.51
N GLY A 336 -3.05 11.50 7.45
CA GLY A 336 -2.47 12.84 7.38
C GLY A 336 -3.54 13.92 7.18
N GLY A 337 -3.16 15.16 7.49
CA GLY A 337 -4.04 16.32 7.42
C GLY A 337 -4.97 16.45 8.62
N ALA A 338 -6.11 17.11 8.44
CA ALA A 338 -7.12 17.32 9.46
C ALA A 338 -8.53 16.94 8.97
N THR A 339 -9.45 16.77 9.90
CA THR A 339 -10.86 16.37 9.64
C THR A 339 -11.86 17.48 9.98
N GLY A 340 -11.36 18.69 10.29
CA GLY A 340 -12.19 19.85 10.60
C GLY A 340 -12.91 19.70 11.94
N SER A 341 -14.17 20.15 11.97
CA SER A 341 -14.99 20.12 13.20
C SER A 341 -15.35 18.71 13.67
N ALA A 342 -15.13 17.69 12.85
CA ALA A 342 -15.43 16.30 13.19
C ALA A 342 -14.40 15.66 14.14
N GLY A 343 -13.19 16.23 14.24
CA GLY A 343 -12.15 15.70 15.12
C GLY A 343 -10.90 16.57 15.16
N VAL A 344 -9.98 16.36 14.22
CA VAL A 344 -8.70 17.08 14.17
C VAL A 344 -8.90 18.43 13.51
N ALA A 345 -8.59 19.50 14.25
CA ALA A 345 -8.76 20.88 13.81
C ALA A 345 -7.87 21.22 12.60
N LEU A 346 -8.41 22.03 11.69
CA LEU A 346 -7.68 22.51 10.53
C LEU A 346 -6.59 23.52 10.92
N PRO A 347 -5.45 23.52 10.21
CA PRO A 347 -4.38 24.49 10.42
C PRO A 347 -4.74 25.87 9.86
N MET A 348 -5.62 25.92 8.85
CA MET A 348 -6.13 27.14 8.21
C MET A 348 -7.59 26.97 7.78
N SER A 349 -8.30 28.07 7.55
CA SER A 349 -9.68 28.01 7.06
C SER A 349 -9.72 27.41 5.66
N ASN A 350 -10.50 26.34 5.47
CA ASN A 350 -10.69 25.65 4.19
C ASN A 350 -9.42 25.08 3.52
N LEU A 351 -8.33 24.90 4.28
CA LEU A 351 -7.09 24.31 3.76
C LEU A 351 -6.40 23.48 4.87
N GLY A 352 -5.87 22.33 4.48
CA GLY A 352 -5.24 21.37 5.38
C GLY A 352 -6.13 20.18 5.71
N TYR A 353 -7.16 19.89 4.92
CA TYR A 353 -7.93 18.68 5.14
C TYR A 353 -7.13 17.43 4.78
N SER A 354 -7.56 16.27 5.26
CA SER A 354 -7.11 15.01 4.63
C SER A 354 -7.69 14.94 3.22
N ALA A 355 -6.84 14.64 2.24
CA ALA A 355 -7.22 14.72 0.83
C ALA A 355 -6.75 13.50 0.01
N TYR A 356 -7.42 13.29 -1.11
CA TYR A 356 -6.97 12.44 -2.21
C TYR A 356 -6.54 13.31 -3.38
N TYR A 357 -5.71 12.81 -4.28
CA TYR A 357 -5.36 13.50 -5.52
C TYR A 357 -5.12 12.50 -6.63
N ALA A 358 -5.17 12.97 -7.88
CA ALA A 358 -4.80 12.18 -9.04
C ALA A 358 -3.83 12.89 -9.98
N LEU A 359 -2.92 12.09 -10.53
CA LEU A 359 -1.95 12.46 -11.53
C LEU A 359 -2.09 11.55 -12.75
N ASP A 360 -2.01 12.12 -13.94
CA ASP A 360 -1.72 11.36 -15.15
C ASP A 360 -0.22 11.14 -15.23
N VAL A 361 0.20 9.88 -15.09
CA VAL A 361 1.59 9.43 -15.15
C VAL A 361 1.85 8.60 -16.40
N THR A 362 1.07 8.80 -17.47
CA THR A 362 1.26 8.13 -18.77
C THR A 362 2.67 8.36 -19.32
N ASN A 363 3.15 9.60 -19.22
CA ASN A 363 4.56 9.91 -19.33
C ASN A 363 5.15 10.06 -17.91
N PRO A 364 5.93 9.09 -17.41
CA PRO A 364 6.46 9.14 -16.05
C PRO A 364 7.52 10.23 -15.84
N PHE A 365 8.05 10.86 -16.89
CA PHE A 365 9.01 11.96 -16.80
C PHE A 365 8.34 13.34 -16.75
N ASN A 366 7.07 13.43 -17.16
CA ASN A 366 6.32 14.68 -17.19
C ASN A 366 4.87 14.42 -16.76
N PRO A 367 4.64 14.17 -15.45
CA PRO A 367 3.31 13.91 -14.92
C PRO A 367 2.41 15.14 -15.11
N GLN A 368 1.09 14.92 -15.17
CA GLN A 368 0.10 16.00 -15.22
C GLN A 368 -0.85 15.92 -14.03
N PHE A 369 -1.21 17.07 -13.46
CA PHE A 369 -2.23 17.14 -12.41
C PHE A 369 -3.62 16.97 -13.01
N LEU A 370 -4.48 16.20 -12.32
CA LEU A 370 -5.87 16.00 -12.73
C LEU A 370 -6.84 16.65 -11.75
N TRP A 371 -6.70 16.35 -10.46
CA TRP A 371 -7.56 16.88 -9.41
C TRP A 371 -6.98 16.58 -8.02
N GLU A 372 -7.44 17.36 -7.04
CA GLU A 372 -7.29 17.12 -5.61
C GLU A 372 -8.69 17.20 -4.99
N PHE A 373 -9.04 16.21 -4.18
CA PHE A 373 -10.38 16.06 -3.62
C PHE A 373 -10.33 15.98 -2.10
N THR A 374 -11.07 16.89 -1.48
CA THR A 374 -11.41 16.86 -0.06
C THR A 374 -12.84 17.34 0.17
N ASN A 375 -13.39 17.03 1.34
CA ASN A 375 -14.72 17.47 1.76
C ASN A 375 -14.80 17.54 3.30
N PRO A 376 -15.51 18.53 3.88
CA PRO A 376 -15.72 18.60 5.34
C PRO A 376 -16.36 17.34 5.95
N ASP A 377 -17.15 16.59 5.18
CA ASP A 377 -17.81 15.34 5.59
C ASP A 377 -16.98 14.07 5.26
N LEU A 378 -15.76 14.23 4.73
CA LEU A 378 -14.92 13.10 4.31
C LEU A 378 -14.30 12.37 5.51
N GLY A 379 -13.91 13.11 6.56
CA GLY A 379 -12.98 12.59 7.57
C GLY A 379 -11.59 12.36 6.97
N PHE A 380 -10.83 11.43 7.52
CA PHE A 380 -9.52 11.05 6.99
C PHE A 380 -9.63 10.30 5.66
N SER A 381 -8.69 10.50 4.75
CA SER A 381 -8.61 9.87 3.42
C SER A 381 -8.18 8.39 3.48
N PHE A 382 -8.88 7.58 4.29
CA PHE A 382 -8.53 6.21 4.66
C PHE A 382 -9.02 5.14 3.66
N SER A 383 -10.24 5.28 3.13
CA SER A 383 -10.88 4.24 2.32
C SER A 383 -10.12 3.95 1.02
N GLY A 384 -9.46 4.96 0.44
CA GLY A 384 -8.85 4.83 -0.88
C GLY A 384 -9.90 4.65 -2.00
N PRO A 385 -9.47 4.54 -3.26
CA PRO A 385 -10.38 4.63 -4.39
C PRO A 385 -11.04 3.28 -4.74
N ALA A 386 -12.31 3.35 -5.16
CA ALA A 386 -12.90 2.39 -6.10
C ALA A 386 -13.04 3.05 -7.47
N VAL A 387 -12.38 2.50 -8.50
CA VAL A 387 -12.49 2.98 -9.88
C VAL A 387 -13.61 2.22 -10.59
N ILE A 388 -14.65 2.93 -10.98
CA ILE A 388 -15.88 2.36 -11.52
C ILE A 388 -15.98 2.75 -12.99
N LYS A 389 -16.26 1.79 -13.87
CA LYS A 389 -16.54 2.03 -15.29
C LYS A 389 -17.99 1.69 -15.61
N VAL A 390 -18.75 2.62 -16.18
CA VAL A 390 -20.12 2.37 -16.63
C VAL A 390 -20.34 3.01 -18.00
N ASN A 391 -20.68 2.18 -18.98
CA ASN A 391 -20.94 2.60 -20.37
C ASN A 391 -19.80 3.45 -20.97
N GLY A 392 -18.55 3.08 -20.65
CA GLY A 392 -17.34 3.78 -21.11
C GLY A 392 -16.93 5.02 -20.30
N GLN A 393 -17.78 5.50 -19.39
CA GLN A 393 -17.44 6.61 -18.48
C GLN A 393 -16.79 6.07 -17.20
N TYR A 394 -15.78 6.80 -16.71
CA TYR A 394 -15.05 6.47 -15.49
C TYR A 394 -15.50 7.34 -14.31
N PHE A 395 -15.50 6.72 -13.14
CA PHE A 395 -15.81 7.36 -11.87
C PHE A 395 -14.81 6.89 -10.81
N VAL A 396 -14.59 7.71 -9.80
CA VAL A 396 -13.83 7.34 -8.60
C VAL A 396 -14.73 7.52 -7.39
N MET A 397 -14.88 6.46 -6.61
CA MET A 397 -15.64 6.51 -5.36
C MET A 397 -14.70 6.43 -4.15
N PHE A 398 -14.94 7.30 -3.18
CA PHE A 398 -14.38 7.25 -1.83
C PHE A 398 -15.50 7.09 -0.80
N LEU A 399 -15.15 6.63 0.40
CA LEU A 399 -16.06 6.53 1.54
C LEU A 399 -15.61 7.46 2.66
N THR A 400 -16.55 7.92 3.47
CA THR A 400 -16.27 8.58 4.76
C THR A 400 -15.25 7.77 5.55
N GLY A 401 -14.17 8.41 6.00
CA GLY A 401 -13.13 7.82 6.83
C GLY A 401 -13.29 8.14 8.32
N PRO A 402 -12.37 7.65 9.16
CA PRO A 402 -12.36 7.96 10.59
C PRO A 402 -12.10 9.45 10.82
N THR A 403 -12.52 9.97 11.97
CA THR A 403 -12.44 11.40 12.30
C THR A 403 -11.22 11.77 13.13
N ASP A 404 -10.55 10.79 13.74
CA ASP A 404 -9.38 11.00 14.59
C ASP A 404 -8.34 9.87 14.44
N TYR A 405 -7.19 10.05 15.11
CA TYR A 405 -6.09 9.07 15.07
C TYR A 405 -6.37 7.78 15.85
N ASN A 406 -7.46 7.70 16.63
CA ASN A 406 -7.89 6.47 17.31
C ASN A 406 -8.87 5.65 16.46
N GLY A 407 -9.25 6.16 15.29
CA GLY A 407 -10.19 5.53 14.40
C GLY A 407 -11.64 5.70 14.85
N ASP A 408 -12.00 6.81 15.50
CA ASP A 408 -13.38 7.13 15.84
C ASP A 408 -14.21 7.48 14.61
N ALA A 409 -15.52 7.22 14.68
CA ALA A 409 -16.48 7.40 13.60
C ALA A 409 -17.40 8.59 13.92
N GLY A 410 -16.86 9.81 13.89
CA GLY A 410 -17.61 11.03 14.21
C GLY A 410 -18.50 11.59 13.09
N LEU A 411 -18.63 10.91 11.95
CA LEU A 411 -19.36 11.37 10.77
C LEU A 411 -20.40 10.34 10.26
N PRO A 412 -21.47 10.80 9.58
CA PRO A 412 -22.37 9.92 8.84
C PRO A 412 -21.68 9.24 7.66
N LEU A 413 -22.07 8.01 7.37
CA LEU A 413 -21.49 7.23 6.29
C LEU A 413 -22.00 7.67 4.91
N ASN A 414 -21.11 8.28 4.12
CA ASN A 414 -21.36 8.70 2.75
C ASN A 414 -20.37 8.06 1.77
N ALA A 415 -20.80 7.96 0.52
CA ALA A 415 -19.94 7.73 -0.63
C ALA A 415 -19.78 9.06 -1.40
N PHE A 416 -18.55 9.37 -1.80
CA PHE A 416 -18.21 10.53 -2.62
C PHE A 416 -17.80 10.02 -3.99
N VAL A 417 -18.62 10.30 -5.01
CA VAL A 417 -18.41 9.80 -6.38
C VAL A 417 -17.99 10.95 -7.28
N LEU A 418 -16.73 10.93 -7.70
CA LEU A 418 -16.17 11.81 -8.72
C LEU A 418 -16.50 11.24 -10.08
N THR A 419 -17.23 12.00 -10.89
CA THR A 419 -17.42 11.72 -12.32
C THR A 419 -16.24 12.29 -13.08
N LEU A 420 -15.63 11.50 -13.95
CA LEU A 420 -14.44 11.92 -14.71
C LEU A 420 -14.78 12.25 -16.16
N ASN A 421 -14.02 13.19 -16.72
CA ASN A 421 -13.95 13.47 -18.15
C ASN A 421 -13.14 12.38 -18.88
N SER A 422 -13.09 12.44 -20.22
CA SER A 422 -12.35 11.46 -21.03
C SER A 422 -10.83 11.47 -20.79
N ASP A 423 -10.30 12.59 -20.33
CA ASP A 423 -8.89 12.78 -19.93
C ASP A 423 -8.64 12.51 -18.43
N PHE A 424 -9.64 11.96 -17.73
CA PHE A 424 -9.62 11.66 -16.30
C PHE A 424 -9.54 12.87 -15.35
N SER A 425 -9.68 14.10 -15.88
CA SER A 425 -9.95 15.28 -15.03
C SER A 425 -11.31 15.18 -14.35
N GLU A 426 -11.46 15.84 -13.20
CA GLU A 426 -12.73 15.87 -12.48
C GLU A 426 -13.78 16.67 -13.28
N ASN A 427 -14.97 16.09 -13.45
CA ASN A 427 -16.13 16.78 -14.01
C ASN A 427 -17.07 17.29 -12.92
N SER A 428 -17.42 16.42 -11.97
CA SER A 428 -18.35 16.72 -10.89
C SER A 428 -18.25 15.71 -9.76
N VAL A 429 -18.68 16.11 -8.57
CA VAL A 429 -18.76 15.25 -7.37
C VAL A 429 -20.21 15.04 -6.96
N THR A 430 -20.59 13.79 -6.69
CA THR A 430 -21.89 13.43 -6.13
C THR A 430 -21.68 12.77 -4.76
N GLN A 431 -22.22 13.38 -3.70
CA GLN A 431 -22.25 12.76 -2.36
C GLN A 431 -23.54 11.95 -2.21
N LEU A 432 -23.41 10.68 -1.84
CA LEU A 432 -24.51 9.74 -1.70
C LEU A 432 -24.52 9.16 -0.28
N PRO A 433 -25.62 9.31 0.49
CA PRO A 433 -25.75 8.60 1.77
C PRO A 433 -25.87 7.10 1.51
N ILE A 434 -25.06 6.30 2.19
CA ILE A 434 -25.04 4.83 2.01
C ILE A 434 -26.22 4.20 2.76
N ASP A 435 -26.38 4.61 4.02
CA ASP A 435 -27.52 4.27 4.85
C ASP A 435 -27.77 5.46 5.80
N PRO A 436 -28.90 6.18 5.67
CA PRO A 436 -29.22 7.33 6.52
C PRO A 436 -29.29 7.03 8.02
N SER A 437 -29.38 5.75 8.43
CA SER A 437 -29.35 5.36 9.84
C SER A 437 -27.93 5.33 10.44
N LEU A 438 -26.90 5.32 9.60
CA LEU A 438 -25.50 5.25 10.01
C LEU A 438 -24.90 6.65 10.21
N HIS A 439 -25.17 7.23 11.38
CA HIS A 439 -24.74 8.57 11.77
C HIS A 439 -23.29 8.64 12.30
N SER A 440 -22.73 7.49 12.67
CA SER A 440 -21.38 7.36 13.26
C SER A 440 -20.72 6.10 12.71
N ALA A 441 -20.26 6.21 11.46
CA ALA A 441 -19.65 5.09 10.75
C ALA A 441 -18.65 5.56 9.69
N PHE A 442 -17.67 4.71 9.40
CA PHE A 442 -16.72 4.94 8.31
C PHE A 442 -16.56 3.67 7.45
N GLY A 443 -16.19 3.86 6.19
CA GLY A 443 -15.94 2.80 5.24
C GLY A 443 -14.53 2.22 5.36
N GLY A 444 -14.42 0.91 5.21
CA GLY A 444 -13.14 0.22 5.08
C GLY A 444 -12.43 0.53 3.75
N ARG A 445 -11.27 -0.08 3.56
CA ARG A 445 -10.45 0.11 2.35
C ARG A 445 -11.17 -0.42 1.09
N LEU A 446 -11.02 0.29 -0.03
CA LEU A 446 -11.65 -0.05 -1.32
C LEU A 446 -10.65 -0.68 -2.29
N PHE A 447 -9.68 0.11 -2.78
CA PHE A 447 -8.57 -0.30 -3.67
C PHE A 447 -8.98 -1.32 -4.74
N THR A 448 -10.01 -0.99 -5.53
CA THR A 448 -10.71 -1.96 -6.39
C THR A 448 -11.27 -1.32 -7.66
N GLN A 449 -11.43 -2.13 -8.71
CA GLN A 449 -12.23 -1.76 -9.89
C GLN A 449 -13.68 -2.26 -9.82
N GLY A 450 -14.05 -2.84 -8.67
CA GLY A 450 -15.31 -3.53 -8.46
C GLY A 450 -15.40 -4.86 -9.21
N ILE A 451 -16.56 -5.48 -9.13
CA ILE A 451 -16.94 -6.67 -9.89
C ILE A 451 -17.40 -6.20 -11.26
N VAL A 452 -16.71 -6.68 -12.30
CA VAL A 452 -16.95 -6.29 -13.69
C VAL A 452 -17.75 -7.37 -14.41
N ASP A 453 -18.77 -6.96 -15.15
CA ASP A 453 -19.45 -7.84 -16.12
C ASP A 453 -18.59 -7.97 -17.37
N SER A 454 -18.12 -9.19 -17.65
CA SER A 454 -17.22 -9.49 -18.76
C SER A 454 -17.85 -9.25 -20.14
N ALA A 455 -19.18 -9.23 -20.25
CA ALA A 455 -19.87 -9.00 -21.52
C ALA A 455 -19.91 -7.51 -21.91
N THR A 456 -19.98 -6.63 -20.91
CA THR A 456 -20.17 -5.18 -21.10
C THR A 456 -18.95 -4.35 -20.71
N ASP A 457 -18.00 -4.94 -19.97
CA ASP A 457 -16.87 -4.24 -19.34
C ASP A 457 -17.32 -3.15 -18.34
N ASN A 458 -18.57 -3.25 -17.85
CA ASN A 458 -19.10 -2.37 -16.82
C ASN A 458 -18.79 -2.94 -15.45
N THR A 459 -18.35 -2.08 -14.53
CA THR A 459 -18.40 -2.34 -13.10
C THR A 459 -19.86 -2.41 -12.66
N ILE A 460 -20.34 -3.61 -12.33
CA ILE A 460 -21.72 -3.84 -11.91
C ILE A 460 -21.89 -3.69 -10.41
N ALA A 461 -20.84 -3.94 -9.63
CA ALA A 461 -20.90 -3.89 -8.18
C ALA A 461 -19.57 -3.53 -7.50
N VAL A 462 -19.63 -2.89 -6.33
CA VAL A 462 -18.48 -2.64 -5.46
C VAL A 462 -18.82 -3.07 -4.03
N PRO A 463 -18.31 -4.22 -3.54
CA PRO A 463 -18.48 -4.61 -2.15
C PRO A 463 -17.47 -3.87 -1.25
N PHE A 464 -17.89 -3.49 -0.05
CA PHE A 464 -17.03 -2.80 0.91
C PHE A 464 -17.47 -3.04 2.36
N GLY A 465 -16.50 -2.99 3.27
CA GLY A 465 -16.72 -3.12 4.70
C GLY A 465 -17.07 -1.77 5.33
N VAL A 466 -17.79 -1.82 6.44
CA VAL A 466 -18.18 -0.64 7.23
C VAL A 466 -17.90 -0.91 8.69
N SER A 467 -17.36 0.11 9.38
CA SER A 467 -17.15 0.13 10.82
C SER A 467 -18.13 1.11 11.45
N ILE A 468 -18.92 0.64 12.41
CA ILE A 468 -20.03 1.39 13.00
C ILE A 468 -19.77 1.57 14.50
N GLN A 469 -19.82 2.82 14.97
CA GLN A 469 -19.63 3.17 16.37
C GLN A 469 -21.00 3.47 17.01
N ASN A 470 -21.32 2.74 18.07
CA ASN A 470 -22.52 2.92 18.87
C ASN A 470 -22.12 3.21 20.32
N GLY A 471 -21.93 4.49 20.65
CA GLY A 471 -21.30 4.90 21.90
C GLY A 471 -19.90 4.29 22.03
N ASN A 472 -19.67 3.52 23.08
CA ASN A 472 -18.37 2.84 23.32
C ASN A 472 -18.28 1.46 22.67
N THR A 473 -19.32 1.02 21.96
CA THR A 473 -19.35 -0.30 21.32
C THR A 473 -19.16 -0.17 19.82
N TRP A 474 -18.57 -1.19 19.24
CA TRP A 474 -18.30 -1.26 17.81
C TRP A 474 -19.05 -2.41 17.17
N SER A 475 -19.49 -2.23 15.93
CA SER A 475 -19.99 -3.31 15.08
C SER A 475 -19.52 -3.08 13.65
N GLY A 476 -19.86 -3.99 12.74
CA GLY A 476 -19.55 -3.83 11.33
C GLY A 476 -20.66 -4.32 10.43
N ALA A 477 -20.54 -3.98 9.16
CA ALA A 477 -21.44 -4.47 8.13
C ALA A 477 -20.70 -4.55 6.81
N VAL A 478 -21.21 -5.37 5.90
CA VAL A 478 -20.80 -5.37 4.50
C VAL A 478 -21.92 -4.78 3.67
N TYR A 479 -21.54 -3.80 2.85
CA TYR A 479 -22.41 -3.21 1.86
C TYR A 479 -21.91 -3.52 0.46
N ILE A 480 -22.83 -3.47 -0.49
CA ILE A 480 -22.52 -3.51 -1.91
C ILE A 480 -23.16 -2.31 -2.60
N LEU A 481 -22.36 -1.57 -3.35
CA LEU A 481 -22.85 -0.61 -4.34
C LEU A 481 -23.24 -1.39 -5.59
N LEU A 482 -24.42 -1.13 -6.15
CA LEU A 482 -24.86 -1.65 -7.44
C LEU A 482 -25.06 -0.48 -8.40
N THR A 483 -24.29 -0.47 -9.49
CA THR A 483 -24.36 0.61 -10.51
C THR A 483 -25.61 0.48 -11.38
N LYS A 484 -26.10 -0.76 -11.55
CA LYS A 484 -27.22 -1.11 -12.44
C LYS A 484 -27.04 -0.58 -13.87
N ASN A 485 -25.78 -0.40 -14.30
CA ASN A 485 -25.41 0.20 -15.58
C ASN A 485 -25.93 1.64 -15.82
N PHE A 486 -26.32 2.38 -14.78
CA PHE A 486 -26.67 3.79 -14.91
C PHE A 486 -25.43 4.67 -14.92
N SER A 487 -25.32 5.59 -15.87
CA SER A 487 -24.22 6.56 -15.91
C SER A 487 -24.37 7.70 -14.90
N ASN A 488 -25.57 7.93 -14.34
CA ASN A 488 -25.76 8.90 -13.26
C ASN A 488 -25.61 8.20 -11.90
N PRO A 489 -24.61 8.57 -11.07
CA PRO A 489 -24.38 7.98 -9.76
C PRO A 489 -25.57 8.07 -8.80
N SER A 490 -26.44 9.08 -8.93
CA SER A 490 -27.64 9.21 -8.08
C SER A 490 -28.66 8.07 -8.26
N ASN A 491 -28.56 7.30 -9.36
CA ASN A 491 -29.40 6.13 -9.60
C ASN A 491 -28.78 4.81 -9.11
N TRP A 492 -27.55 4.86 -8.61
CA TRP A 492 -26.92 3.69 -8.00
C TRP A 492 -27.56 3.40 -6.64
N THR A 493 -27.48 2.15 -6.22
CA THR A 493 -28.09 1.73 -4.95
C THR A 493 -27.10 1.00 -4.08
N PHE A 494 -27.11 1.32 -2.78
CA PHE A 494 -26.40 0.59 -1.76
C PHE A 494 -27.31 -0.46 -1.13
N GLN A 495 -26.76 -1.63 -0.85
CA GLN A 495 -27.47 -2.70 -0.17
C GLN A 495 -26.59 -3.31 0.91
N ASN A 496 -27.13 -3.42 2.13
CA ASN A 496 -26.51 -4.19 3.20
C ASN A 496 -26.66 -5.68 2.88
N ILE A 497 -25.53 -6.39 2.82
CA ILE A 497 -25.51 -7.83 2.53
C ILE A 497 -25.24 -8.68 3.77
N MET A 498 -24.57 -8.14 4.80
CA MET A 498 -24.27 -8.85 6.03
C MET A 498 -24.02 -7.88 7.18
N THR A 499 -24.63 -8.13 8.33
CA THR A 499 -24.29 -7.42 9.58
C THR A 499 -23.37 -8.29 10.43
N ILE A 500 -22.30 -7.71 10.96
CA ILE A 500 -21.32 -8.43 11.78
C ILE A 500 -21.07 -7.72 13.11
N LYS A 501 -20.52 -8.48 14.07
CA LYS A 501 -20.35 -8.00 15.46
C LYS A 501 -19.14 -7.10 15.65
N ASN A 502 -18.19 -7.10 14.73
CA ASN A 502 -16.93 -6.39 14.84
C ASN A 502 -16.70 -5.50 13.60
N PRO A 503 -15.94 -4.40 13.69
CA PRO A 503 -15.57 -3.54 12.57
C PRO A 503 -14.94 -4.28 11.38
N ILE A 504 -15.03 -3.67 10.19
CA ILE A 504 -14.30 -4.09 8.99
C ILE A 504 -13.50 -2.88 8.49
N THR A 505 -12.19 -2.93 8.59
CA THR A 505 -11.30 -1.88 8.08
C THR A 505 -10.59 -2.27 6.79
N ALA A 506 -10.26 -3.55 6.61
CA ALA A 506 -9.58 -4.06 5.42
C ALA A 506 -10.51 -4.08 4.19
N LYS A 507 -9.90 -4.19 3.00
CA LYS A 507 -10.63 -4.35 1.75
C LYS A 507 -11.42 -5.64 1.69
N ILE A 508 -12.57 -5.58 1.04
CA ILE A 508 -13.28 -6.77 0.59
C ILE A 508 -12.73 -7.19 -0.77
N ALA A 509 -12.01 -8.31 -0.80
CA ALA A 509 -11.51 -8.90 -2.04
C ALA A 509 -12.62 -9.73 -2.70
N HIS A 510 -12.57 -9.86 -4.02
CA HIS A 510 -13.47 -10.73 -4.76
C HIS A 510 -12.68 -11.55 -5.78
N MET A 511 -13.17 -12.75 -6.09
CA MET A 511 -12.65 -13.55 -7.22
C MET A 511 -13.67 -14.59 -7.67
N SER A 512 -13.48 -15.11 -8.89
CA SER A 512 -14.13 -16.36 -9.28
C SER A 512 -13.52 -17.52 -8.50
N CYS A 513 -14.37 -18.32 -7.88
CA CYS A 513 -14.03 -19.45 -7.05
C CYS A 513 -14.91 -20.63 -7.47
N PHE A 514 -14.31 -21.65 -8.11
CA PHE A 514 -15.02 -22.80 -8.68
C PHE A 514 -16.23 -22.42 -9.56
N GLY A 515 -16.09 -21.37 -10.38
CA GLY A 515 -17.12 -20.90 -11.30
C GLY A 515 -18.20 -20.01 -10.68
N LYS A 516 -18.06 -19.65 -9.40
CA LYS A 516 -18.96 -18.75 -8.66
C LYS A 516 -18.24 -17.47 -8.26
N THR A 517 -18.98 -16.38 -8.05
CA THR A 517 -18.39 -15.10 -7.62
C THR A 517 -18.41 -15.01 -6.10
N TYR A 518 -17.24 -15.04 -5.47
CA TYR A 518 -17.10 -14.92 -4.02
C TYR A 518 -16.50 -13.58 -3.63
N ILE A 519 -16.89 -13.10 -2.45
CA ILE A 519 -16.18 -12.07 -1.70
C ILE A 519 -15.50 -12.65 -0.46
N PHE A 520 -14.40 -12.03 -0.06
CA PHE A 520 -13.55 -12.44 1.05
C PHE A 520 -13.20 -11.21 1.88
N PHE A 521 -13.34 -11.33 3.19
CA PHE A 521 -13.04 -10.26 4.14
C PHE A 521 -12.87 -10.83 5.54
N GLY A 522 -12.13 -10.13 6.39
CA GLY A 522 -12.10 -10.39 7.82
C GLY A 522 -12.51 -9.17 8.63
N SER A 523 -12.91 -9.40 9.88
CA SER A 523 -13.19 -8.33 10.83
C SER A 523 -11.93 -7.95 11.61
N GLY A 524 -11.80 -6.67 11.90
CA GLY A 524 -10.60 -6.11 12.50
C GLY A 524 -10.64 -4.59 12.55
N LYS A 525 -10.06 -4.02 13.60
CA LYS A 525 -9.72 -2.60 13.73
C LYS A 525 -8.44 -2.48 14.55
N TYR A 526 -7.48 -1.66 14.13
CA TYR A 526 -6.23 -1.44 14.86
C TYR A 526 -5.58 -0.09 14.52
N PHE A 527 -6.08 1.00 15.12
CA PHE A 527 -5.55 2.34 14.89
C PHE A 527 -4.52 2.78 15.95
N TYR A 528 -4.61 2.22 17.15
CA TYR A 528 -3.72 2.52 18.26
C TYR A 528 -3.34 1.26 19.03
N LYS A 529 -2.26 1.34 19.82
CA LYS A 529 -1.61 0.16 20.40
C LYS A 529 -2.51 -0.72 21.28
N GLN A 530 -3.41 -0.09 22.03
CA GLN A 530 -4.38 -0.72 22.94
C GLN A 530 -5.80 -0.73 22.37
N ASP A 531 -5.92 -0.73 21.03
CA ASP A 531 -7.22 -0.85 20.37
C ASP A 531 -7.76 -2.25 20.63
N ASP A 532 -8.61 -2.39 21.65
CA ASP A 532 -9.18 -3.66 22.07
C ASP A 532 -10.70 -3.56 22.18
N TYR A 533 -11.32 -3.18 21.06
CA TYR A 533 -12.77 -3.15 20.94
C TYR A 533 -13.35 -4.57 21.09
N ASN A 534 -14.51 -4.69 21.74
CA ASN A 534 -15.23 -5.96 21.88
C ASN A 534 -14.33 -7.17 22.25
N PRO A 535 -13.57 -7.13 23.35
CA PRO A 535 -12.57 -8.15 23.68
C PRO A 535 -13.18 -9.55 23.83
N ASN A 536 -14.43 -9.63 24.25
CA ASN A 536 -15.17 -10.89 24.44
C ASN A 536 -15.70 -11.51 23.13
N TYR A 537 -15.56 -10.83 21.98
CA TYR A 537 -16.07 -11.32 20.71
C TYR A 537 -14.91 -11.58 19.74
N PRO A 538 -14.69 -12.85 19.33
CA PRO A 538 -13.66 -13.17 18.35
C PRO A 538 -13.95 -12.49 17.03
N ASP A 539 -12.91 -11.91 16.44
CA ASP A 539 -12.93 -11.52 15.04
C ASP A 539 -13.01 -12.76 14.14
N LYS A 540 -13.41 -12.56 12.90
CA LYS A 540 -13.73 -13.65 11.98
C LYS A 540 -13.26 -13.37 10.57
N LEU A 541 -12.87 -14.43 9.87
CA LEU A 541 -12.67 -14.43 8.42
C LEU A 541 -13.90 -14.98 7.74
N TYR A 542 -14.23 -14.48 6.55
CA TYR A 542 -15.44 -14.84 5.81
C TYR A 542 -15.14 -15.12 4.34
N GLY A 543 -15.91 -16.05 3.77
CA GLY A 543 -16.07 -16.22 2.34
C GLY A 543 -17.56 -16.32 2.00
N VAL A 544 -18.03 -15.45 1.10
CA VAL A 544 -19.46 -15.26 0.82
C VAL A 544 -19.73 -15.36 -0.68
N ASP A 545 -20.59 -16.29 -1.09
CA ASP A 545 -21.04 -16.47 -2.47
C ASP A 545 -22.05 -15.36 -2.86
N LEU A 546 -21.65 -14.48 -3.77
CA LEU A 546 -22.50 -13.40 -4.30
C LEU A 546 -23.21 -13.76 -5.61
N THR A 547 -23.03 -14.97 -6.14
CA THR A 547 -23.49 -15.31 -7.50
C THR A 547 -24.99 -15.06 -7.67
N ASN A 548 -25.82 -15.50 -6.73
CA ASN A 548 -27.26 -15.29 -6.78
C ASN A 548 -27.65 -13.82 -6.58
N CYS A 549 -26.98 -13.11 -5.67
CA CYS A 549 -27.20 -11.68 -5.43
C CYS A 549 -26.96 -10.85 -6.70
N LEU A 550 -25.84 -11.09 -7.39
CA LEU A 550 -25.49 -10.39 -8.64
C LEU A 550 -26.43 -10.74 -9.80
N ALA A 551 -27.07 -11.90 -9.77
CA ALA A 551 -28.10 -12.31 -10.72
C ALA A 551 -29.49 -11.71 -10.42
N GLY A 552 -29.60 -10.80 -9.45
CA GLY A 552 -30.88 -10.18 -9.03
C GLY A 552 -31.67 -10.97 -7.99
N GLY A 553 -31.05 -12.00 -7.39
CA GLY A 553 -31.62 -12.77 -6.30
C GLY A 553 -31.48 -12.12 -4.92
N ASN A 554 -31.61 -12.92 -3.86
CA ASN A 554 -31.47 -12.43 -2.49
C ASN A 554 -30.01 -12.06 -2.16
N CYS A 555 -29.78 -10.83 -1.71
CA CYS A 555 -28.46 -10.34 -1.27
C CYS A 555 -28.33 -10.24 0.25
N ASN A 556 -29.34 -10.60 1.04
CA ASN A 556 -29.24 -10.64 2.49
C ASN A 556 -28.62 -11.98 2.94
N ILE A 557 -27.30 -12.00 3.10
CA ILE A 557 -26.48 -13.18 3.38
C ILE A 557 -26.03 -13.17 4.85
N ASN A 558 -27.00 -13.17 5.77
CA ASN A 558 -26.74 -13.24 7.22
C ASN A 558 -26.57 -14.69 7.76
N ALA A 559 -26.38 -15.67 6.88
CA ALA A 559 -26.36 -17.10 7.20
C ALA A 559 -24.98 -17.75 6.99
N ALA A 560 -23.87 -17.05 7.29
CA ALA A 560 -22.55 -17.68 7.21
C ALA A 560 -22.41 -18.81 8.25
N HIS A 561 -21.95 -19.98 7.82
CA HIS A 561 -21.74 -21.15 8.68
C HIS A 561 -20.28 -21.32 9.06
N SER A 562 -19.97 -22.05 10.12
CA SER A 562 -18.57 -22.38 10.44
C SER A 562 -17.94 -23.16 9.27
N SER A 563 -16.67 -22.91 8.97
CA SER A 563 -15.92 -23.65 7.93
C SER A 563 -15.98 -25.18 8.12
N ASN A 564 -16.16 -25.67 9.34
CA ASN A 564 -16.36 -27.08 9.66
C ASN A 564 -17.59 -27.73 8.98
N SER A 565 -18.62 -26.94 8.65
CA SER A 565 -19.83 -27.40 7.96
C SER A 565 -19.92 -26.90 6.51
N ALA A 566 -18.95 -26.10 6.04
CA ALA A 566 -19.03 -25.45 4.73
C ALA A 566 -19.15 -26.45 3.57
N CYS A 567 -18.45 -27.59 3.63
CA CYS A 567 -18.58 -28.61 2.58
C CYS A 567 -19.98 -29.24 2.52
N GLN A 568 -20.68 -29.35 3.66
CA GLN A 568 -22.05 -29.86 3.69
C GLN A 568 -23.00 -28.83 3.08
N GLU A 569 -22.86 -27.56 3.44
CA GLU A 569 -23.66 -26.46 2.88
C GLU A 569 -23.46 -26.31 1.37
N LEU A 570 -22.24 -26.49 0.85
CA LEU A 570 -21.99 -26.45 -0.59
C LEU A 570 -22.77 -27.51 -1.39
N ASN A 571 -23.05 -28.66 -0.77
CA ASN A 571 -23.82 -29.74 -1.39
C ASN A 571 -25.33 -29.57 -1.19
N SER A 572 -25.73 -28.98 -0.07
CA SER A 572 -27.13 -28.80 0.34
C SER A 572 -27.33 -27.43 0.98
N PRO A 573 -27.33 -26.33 0.21
CA PRO A 573 -27.29 -24.99 0.77
C PRO A 573 -28.58 -24.63 1.47
N THR A 574 -28.50 -24.28 2.75
CA THR A 574 -29.63 -23.72 3.49
C THR A 574 -30.02 -22.37 2.86
N ASN A 575 -31.26 -22.22 2.37
CA ASN A 575 -31.76 -21.02 1.67
C ASN A 575 -30.97 -20.60 0.41
N GLY A 576 -30.15 -21.49 -0.17
CA GLY A 576 -29.45 -21.23 -1.42
C GLY A 576 -28.26 -20.26 -1.34
N LEU A 577 -27.76 -19.96 -0.13
CA LEU A 577 -26.64 -19.03 0.09
C LEU A 577 -25.45 -19.77 0.70
N ASN A 578 -24.37 -19.94 -0.08
CA ASN A 578 -23.14 -20.58 0.41
C ASN A 578 -22.23 -19.53 1.04
N SER A 579 -22.00 -19.63 2.35
CA SER A 579 -21.08 -18.72 3.03
C SER A 579 -20.46 -19.42 4.23
N TRP A 580 -19.18 -19.14 4.46
CA TRP A 580 -18.43 -19.70 5.56
C TRP A 580 -17.76 -18.61 6.40
N TYR A 581 -17.51 -18.92 7.67
CA TYR A 581 -16.67 -18.12 8.54
C TYR A 581 -15.69 -19.00 9.34
N ILE A 582 -14.57 -18.39 9.72
CA ILE A 582 -13.59 -18.92 10.67
C ILE A 582 -13.52 -17.94 11.84
N SER A 583 -13.65 -18.42 13.08
CA SER A 583 -13.39 -17.60 14.26
C SER A 583 -11.89 -17.53 14.51
N LEU A 584 -11.37 -16.32 14.67
CA LEU A 584 -9.99 -16.05 15.04
C LEU A 584 -9.78 -16.21 16.55
N ASP A 585 -8.53 -16.32 16.97
CA ASP A 585 -8.17 -16.49 18.38
C ASP A 585 -8.56 -15.26 19.19
N ASN A 586 -9.38 -15.44 20.23
CA ASN A 586 -9.75 -14.40 21.18
C ASN A 586 -9.19 -14.65 22.58
N SER A 587 -8.28 -15.60 22.72
CA SER A 587 -7.62 -15.88 23.98
C SER A 587 -6.50 -14.87 24.22
N GLU A 588 -6.67 -14.02 25.24
CA GLU A 588 -5.57 -13.17 25.73
C GLU A 588 -4.53 -14.05 26.43
N THR A 589 -3.63 -14.63 25.64
CA THR A 589 -2.56 -15.50 26.13
C THR A 589 -1.21 -14.90 25.79
N ASN A 590 -0.23 -15.09 26.68
CA ASN A 590 1.17 -14.73 26.44
C ASN A 590 1.43 -13.23 26.12
N GLY A 591 0.58 -12.32 26.58
CA GLY A 591 0.77 -10.88 26.40
C GLY A 591 0.33 -10.34 25.03
N TYR A 592 -0.57 -11.06 24.35
CA TYR A 592 -1.21 -10.64 23.10
C TYR A 592 -2.72 -10.43 23.30
N LEU A 593 -3.25 -9.41 22.62
CA LEU A 593 -4.68 -9.17 22.48
C LEU A 593 -5.26 -10.10 21.42
N LYS A 594 -6.59 -10.13 21.29
CA LYS A 594 -7.27 -10.97 20.29
C LYS A 594 -6.75 -10.75 18.86
N GLU A 595 -6.74 -11.85 18.11
CA GLU A 595 -6.39 -11.91 16.70
C GLU A 595 -7.47 -11.21 15.87
N ARG A 596 -7.03 -10.49 14.83
CA ARG A 596 -7.89 -9.70 13.95
C ARG A 596 -7.32 -9.63 12.53
N ASP A 597 -8.18 -9.31 11.57
CA ASP A 597 -7.80 -9.08 10.19
C ASP A 597 -7.86 -7.58 9.85
N ILE A 598 -6.69 -6.98 9.65
CA ILE A 598 -6.55 -5.57 9.24
C ILE A 598 -5.90 -5.44 7.86
N SER A 599 -5.59 -6.58 7.23
CA SER A 599 -4.86 -6.67 5.97
C SER A 599 -5.80 -7.06 4.84
N ASP A 600 -5.62 -6.50 3.66
CA ASP A 600 -6.44 -6.89 2.51
C ASP A 600 -6.25 -8.38 2.18
N PRO A 601 -7.33 -9.15 1.92
CA PRO A 601 -7.19 -10.54 1.50
C PRO A 601 -6.49 -10.65 0.14
N THR A 602 -5.64 -11.67 0.00
CA THR A 602 -4.90 -11.95 -1.23
C THR A 602 -5.63 -13.02 -2.03
N VAL A 603 -6.04 -12.69 -3.26
CA VAL A 603 -6.71 -13.61 -4.18
C VAL A 603 -5.76 -14.05 -5.29
N THR A 604 -5.75 -15.34 -5.63
CA THR A 604 -4.69 -15.91 -6.51
C THR A 604 -5.19 -16.51 -7.82
N GLY A 605 -6.51 -16.47 -8.10
CA GLY A 605 -7.11 -17.11 -9.27
C GLY A 605 -6.99 -18.64 -9.30
N GLN A 606 -6.38 -19.24 -8.28
CA GLN A 606 -6.14 -20.69 -8.15
C GLN A 606 -7.14 -21.35 -7.19
N ASN A 607 -8.34 -20.78 -7.05
CA ASN A 607 -9.36 -21.17 -6.07
C ASN A 607 -8.86 -21.18 -4.60
N VAL A 608 -7.86 -20.34 -4.30
CA VAL A 608 -7.28 -20.16 -2.97
C VAL A 608 -7.24 -18.67 -2.62
N VAL A 609 -7.62 -18.38 -1.39
CA VAL A 609 -7.55 -17.05 -0.78
C VAL A 609 -6.60 -17.10 0.41
N PHE A 610 -5.80 -16.05 0.57
CA PHE A 610 -4.95 -15.87 1.74
C PHE A 610 -5.42 -14.68 2.58
N PHE A 611 -5.42 -14.85 3.90
CA PHE A 611 -5.65 -13.77 4.85
C PHE A 611 -4.43 -13.60 5.74
N THR A 612 -4.11 -12.35 6.09
CA THR A 612 -2.97 -12.03 6.94
C THR A 612 -3.48 -11.40 8.21
N THR A 613 -3.47 -12.18 9.29
CA THR A 613 -4.05 -11.77 10.57
C THR A 613 -2.96 -11.42 11.56
N THR A 614 -3.29 -10.53 12.50
CA THR A 614 -2.37 -10.07 13.53
C THR A 614 -2.99 -10.18 14.91
N GLU A 615 -2.16 -10.48 15.89
CA GLU A 615 -2.44 -10.31 17.31
C GLU A 615 -1.57 -9.17 17.84
N PRO A 616 -2.18 -8.01 18.15
CA PRO A 616 -1.46 -6.92 18.79
C PRO A 616 -0.89 -7.35 20.15
N THR A 617 0.21 -6.75 20.58
CA THR A 617 0.70 -6.96 21.95
C THR A 617 -0.12 -6.16 22.96
N SER A 618 -0.43 -6.75 24.11
CA SER A 618 -1.01 -6.02 25.25
C SER A 618 0.03 -5.19 26.01
N ASN A 619 1.33 -5.38 25.71
CA ASN A 619 2.42 -4.66 26.34
C ASN A 619 2.71 -3.33 25.60
N LEU A 620 2.55 -2.21 26.31
CA LEU A 620 2.87 -0.86 25.80
C LEU A 620 4.32 -0.68 25.32
N CYS A 621 5.26 -1.53 25.75
CA CYS A 621 6.65 -1.53 25.30
C CYS A 621 6.97 -2.69 24.33
N GLY A 622 6.01 -3.57 24.04
CA GLY A 622 6.21 -4.72 23.15
C GLY A 622 6.27 -4.34 21.67
N PHE A 623 6.88 -5.20 20.85
CA PHE A 623 7.19 -5.02 19.42
C PHE A 623 5.97 -5.17 18.49
N GLY A 624 4.90 -4.42 18.76
CA GLY A 624 3.73 -4.30 17.88
C GLY A 624 2.77 -5.51 17.92
N GLY A 625 3.26 -6.75 18.02
CA GLY A 625 2.41 -7.94 18.04
C GLY A 625 3.04 -9.14 17.33
N ARG A 626 2.21 -10.04 16.83
CA ARG A 626 2.59 -11.17 15.98
C ARG A 626 1.58 -11.36 14.85
N THR A 627 2.05 -11.88 13.71
CA THR A 627 1.28 -12.04 12.47
C THR A 627 1.34 -13.49 11.98
N ARG A 628 0.29 -13.97 11.32
CA ARG A 628 0.31 -15.24 10.59
C ARG A 628 -0.53 -15.13 9.31
N ILE A 629 -0.31 -16.06 8.38
CA ILE A 629 -1.13 -16.18 7.18
C ILE A 629 -2.01 -17.41 7.27
N TRP A 630 -3.26 -17.25 6.85
CA TRP A 630 -4.20 -18.31 6.57
C TRP A 630 -4.21 -18.59 5.07
N GLY A 631 -4.01 -19.84 4.66
CA GLY A 631 -4.17 -20.27 3.28
C GLY A 631 -5.37 -21.18 3.15
N LEU A 632 -6.43 -20.68 2.52
CA LEU A 632 -7.74 -21.28 2.56
C LEU A 632 -8.27 -21.60 1.17
N ASN A 633 -8.95 -22.75 1.06
CA ASN A 633 -9.79 -23.03 -0.08
C ASN A 633 -10.94 -22.01 -0.11
N CYS A 634 -11.11 -21.34 -1.24
CA CYS A 634 -11.99 -20.20 -1.35
C CYS A 634 -13.48 -20.54 -1.12
N ALA A 635 -13.92 -21.76 -1.43
CA ALA A 635 -15.32 -22.14 -1.31
C ALA A 635 -15.66 -22.70 0.07
N THR A 636 -14.70 -23.34 0.74
CA THR A 636 -14.95 -24.09 1.99
C THR A 636 -14.39 -23.40 3.24
N GLY A 637 -13.37 -22.54 3.11
CA GLY A 637 -12.62 -22.04 4.26
C GLY A 637 -11.79 -23.12 4.97
N ALA A 638 -11.63 -24.30 4.38
CA ALA A 638 -10.67 -25.31 4.85
C ALA A 638 -9.25 -24.93 4.41
N ALA A 639 -8.23 -25.64 4.90
CA ALA A 639 -6.85 -25.46 4.43
C ALA A 639 -6.78 -25.56 2.90
N ALA A 640 -5.91 -24.77 2.26
CA ALA A 640 -5.87 -24.63 0.80
C ALA A 640 -5.81 -25.97 0.06
N LEU A 641 -4.99 -26.91 0.54
CA LEU A 641 -4.81 -28.24 -0.07
C LEU A 641 -5.62 -29.34 0.63
N ASP A 642 -6.71 -28.98 1.32
CA ASP A 642 -7.64 -29.96 1.84
C ASP A 642 -8.46 -30.59 0.71
N ASN A 643 -8.40 -31.92 0.60
CA ASN A 643 -9.08 -32.71 -0.42
C ASN A 643 -10.32 -33.45 0.11
N SER A 644 -10.80 -33.10 1.30
CA SER A 644 -11.96 -33.75 1.93
C SER A 644 -13.31 -33.37 1.33
N CYS A 645 -13.38 -32.29 0.54
CA CYS A 645 -14.62 -31.82 -0.08
C CYS A 645 -14.68 -32.14 -1.59
N PRO A 646 -15.43 -33.17 -2.02
CA PRO A 646 -15.53 -33.53 -3.43
C PRO A 646 -16.02 -32.37 -4.30
N GLY A 647 -15.39 -32.16 -5.46
CA GLY A 647 -15.74 -31.08 -6.40
C GLY A 647 -15.10 -29.71 -6.09
N TYR A 648 -14.56 -29.53 -4.88
CA TYR A 648 -13.95 -28.28 -4.42
C TYR A 648 -12.50 -28.53 -3.95
N VAL A 649 -11.70 -29.21 -4.76
CA VAL A 649 -10.32 -29.60 -4.42
C VAL A 649 -9.31 -28.74 -5.18
N VAL A 650 -8.26 -28.31 -4.47
CA VAL A 650 -7.07 -27.68 -5.05
C VAL A 650 -5.89 -28.62 -4.84
N ASN A 651 -5.23 -29.01 -5.93
CA ASN A 651 -4.13 -29.99 -5.88
C ASN A 651 -2.78 -29.33 -5.57
N ASN A 652 -2.58 -28.12 -6.07
CA ASN A 652 -1.37 -27.35 -5.92
C ASN A 652 -1.69 -25.85 -6.05
N VAL A 653 -0.89 -25.04 -5.39
CA VAL A 653 -0.89 -23.58 -5.46
C VAL A 653 0.49 -23.14 -5.92
N ASN A 654 0.57 -22.66 -7.15
CA ASN A 654 1.80 -22.25 -7.79
C ASN A 654 2.12 -20.80 -7.43
N GLY A 655 3.16 -20.56 -6.62
CA GLY A 655 3.66 -19.23 -6.27
C GLY A 655 4.29 -19.17 -4.88
N THR A 656 4.71 -17.97 -4.47
CA THR A 656 5.28 -17.71 -3.14
C THR A 656 4.64 -16.46 -2.56
N LEU A 657 4.31 -16.51 -1.27
CA LEU A 657 3.86 -15.34 -0.53
C LEU A 657 5.07 -14.64 0.09
N LEU A 658 5.15 -13.33 -0.07
CA LEU A 658 6.16 -12.47 0.55
C LEU A 658 5.49 -11.66 1.67
N LEU A 659 5.60 -12.15 2.90
CA LEU A 659 5.05 -11.50 4.08
C LEU A 659 6.08 -10.56 4.69
N GLN A 660 5.86 -9.26 4.57
CA GLN A 660 6.57 -8.25 5.34
C GLN A 660 5.77 -7.90 6.59
N THR A 661 6.38 -8.00 7.77
CA THR A 661 5.75 -7.56 9.02
C THR A 661 6.29 -6.20 9.45
N SER A 662 5.74 -5.67 10.54
CA SER A 662 6.15 -4.38 11.08
C SER A 662 7.61 -4.28 11.52
N THR A 663 8.31 -5.41 11.58
CA THR A 663 9.73 -5.52 11.87
C THR A 663 10.62 -5.21 10.67
N GLY A 664 10.04 -5.08 9.47
CA GLY A 664 10.77 -5.02 8.21
C GLY A 664 11.32 -6.38 7.73
N ALA A 665 11.12 -7.48 8.47
CA ALA A 665 11.50 -8.80 7.99
C ALA A 665 10.52 -9.28 6.90
N VAL A 666 11.06 -9.81 5.79
CA VAL A 666 10.29 -10.43 4.72
C VAL A 666 10.43 -11.95 4.81
N THR A 667 9.33 -12.63 5.09
CA THR A 667 9.27 -14.09 5.09
C THR A 667 8.70 -14.61 3.78
N GLN A 668 9.42 -15.57 3.18
CA GLN A 668 9.02 -16.23 1.95
C GLN A 668 8.30 -17.54 2.28
N ILE A 669 7.04 -17.68 1.87
CA ILE A 669 6.18 -18.83 2.23
C ILE A 669 5.78 -19.59 0.97
N ASN A 670 6.06 -20.90 0.97
CA ASN A 670 5.62 -21.82 -0.07
C ASN A 670 4.23 -22.40 0.28
N PRO A 671 3.17 -22.03 -0.45
CA PRO A 671 1.82 -22.48 -0.14
C PRO A 671 1.65 -24.01 -0.22
N ASN A 672 2.41 -24.70 -1.08
CA ASN A 672 2.27 -26.14 -1.29
C ASN A 672 2.74 -26.99 -0.10
N THR A 673 3.69 -26.47 0.66
CA THR A 673 4.24 -27.17 1.83
C THR A 673 3.63 -26.68 3.14
N THR A 674 3.04 -25.49 3.14
CA THR A 674 2.53 -24.87 4.37
C THR A 674 1.05 -25.17 4.60
N PHE A 675 0.19 -25.00 3.59
CA PHE A 675 -1.28 -25.01 3.78
C PHE A 675 -1.91 -26.37 3.46
N THR A 676 -1.36 -27.43 4.05
CA THR A 676 -1.81 -28.81 3.87
C THR A 676 -3.05 -29.11 4.71
N LYS A 677 -3.70 -30.25 4.45
CA LYS A 677 -4.83 -30.74 5.25
C LYS A 677 -4.56 -30.63 6.76
N ASN A 678 -5.55 -30.11 7.51
CA ASN A 678 -5.47 -29.81 8.95
C ASN A 678 -4.44 -28.73 9.36
N ASN A 679 -3.76 -28.08 8.43
CA ASN A 679 -2.80 -27.01 8.69
C ASN A 679 -3.12 -25.76 7.84
N PRO A 680 -4.14 -24.97 8.19
CA PRO A 680 -4.56 -23.82 7.40
C PRO A 680 -3.70 -22.58 7.61
N THR A 681 -2.74 -22.58 8.54
CA THR A 681 -1.97 -21.38 8.93
C THR A 681 -0.46 -21.58 8.90
N THR A 682 0.27 -20.48 8.71
CA THR A 682 1.70 -20.42 9.05
C THR A 682 1.91 -20.45 10.56
N ALA A 683 3.16 -20.67 11.00
CA ALA A 683 3.57 -20.29 12.34
C ALA A 683 3.46 -18.77 12.55
N TRP A 684 3.39 -18.34 13.81
CA TRP A 684 3.43 -16.92 14.19
C TRP A 684 4.79 -16.29 13.86
N GLN A 685 4.75 -15.12 13.26
CA GLN A 685 5.90 -14.27 12.96
C GLN A 685 5.81 -12.99 13.79
N GLN A 686 6.93 -12.46 14.26
CA GLN A 686 6.93 -11.25 15.08
C GLN A 686 6.59 -10.01 14.24
N GLY A 687 5.85 -9.07 14.83
CA GLY A 687 5.39 -7.84 14.21
C GLY A 687 3.93 -7.89 13.76
N VAL A 688 3.39 -6.72 13.45
CA VAL A 688 2.02 -6.51 12.96
C VAL A 688 2.00 -6.62 11.44
N SER A 689 0.86 -7.04 10.89
CA SER A 689 0.66 -7.11 9.45
C SER A 689 0.49 -5.71 8.82
N PRO A 690 0.85 -5.55 7.53
CA PRO A 690 0.56 -4.32 6.78
C PRO A 690 -0.94 -4.24 6.46
N GLU A 691 -1.44 -3.05 6.14
CA GLU A 691 -2.86 -2.92 5.74
C GLU A 691 -3.13 -3.53 4.36
N THR A 692 -2.12 -3.54 3.48
CA THR A 692 -2.21 -4.09 2.13
C THR A 692 -2.09 -5.61 2.11
N SER A 693 -2.52 -6.21 1.01
CA SER A 693 -2.45 -7.65 0.80
C SER A 693 -1.01 -8.14 0.79
N THR A 694 -0.78 -9.30 1.41
CA THR A 694 0.50 -10.01 1.27
C THR A 694 0.76 -10.33 -0.21
N THR A 695 1.95 -9.98 -0.67
CA THR A 695 2.29 -10.12 -2.08
C THR A 695 2.42 -11.58 -2.47
N PHE A 696 1.61 -12.01 -3.43
CA PHE A 696 1.69 -13.32 -4.04
C PHE A 696 2.43 -13.23 -5.38
N VAL A 697 3.61 -13.84 -5.42
CA VAL A 697 4.42 -13.92 -6.64
C VAL A 697 4.14 -15.23 -7.34
N ALA A 698 3.47 -15.16 -8.49
CA ALA A 698 3.27 -16.31 -9.36
C ALA A 698 4.61 -16.80 -9.94
N PRO A 699 4.81 -18.11 -10.13
CA PRO A 699 6.07 -18.64 -10.66
C PRO A 699 6.19 -18.41 -12.16
N PHE A 700 7.41 -18.55 -12.67
CA PHE A 700 7.70 -18.52 -14.10
C PHE A 700 6.90 -19.58 -14.87
N SER A 701 6.09 -19.15 -15.85
CA SER A 701 5.26 -20.05 -16.66
C SER A 701 5.75 -20.24 -18.09
N GLY A 702 6.85 -19.59 -18.50
CA GLY A 702 7.51 -19.80 -19.81
C GLY A 702 6.73 -19.39 -21.06
N GLN A 703 5.45 -18.98 -20.94
CA GLN A 703 4.62 -18.49 -22.05
C GLN A 703 4.26 -17.03 -21.86
N ALA A 704 4.57 -16.21 -22.87
CA ALA A 704 4.17 -14.82 -22.99
C ALA A 704 3.40 -14.63 -24.30
N GLY A 705 2.24 -13.99 -24.24
CA GLY A 705 1.58 -13.40 -25.40
C GLY A 705 1.10 -12.01 -25.00
N ILE A 706 1.54 -10.98 -25.71
CA ILE A 706 0.91 -9.66 -25.64
C ILE A 706 -0.34 -9.76 -26.50
N ILE A 707 -1.53 -9.57 -25.93
CA ILE A 707 -2.75 -9.41 -26.73
C ILE A 707 -2.71 -8.00 -27.32
N ILE A 708 -2.31 -7.91 -28.59
CA ILE A 708 -2.06 -6.65 -29.30
C ILE A 708 -3.32 -6.07 -29.96
N GLN A 709 -4.41 -6.85 -30.13
CA GLN A 709 -5.69 -6.35 -30.64
C GLN A 709 -6.81 -7.39 -30.48
N TRP A 710 -7.99 -6.96 -30.04
CA TRP A 710 -9.24 -7.68 -30.34
C TRP A 710 -9.73 -7.20 -31.71
N LYS A 711 -9.65 -8.07 -32.72
CA LYS A 711 -10.33 -7.86 -33.99
C LYS A 711 -11.68 -8.57 -33.90
N LYS A 712 -12.76 -7.80 -33.79
CA LYS A 712 -14.12 -8.32 -33.96
C LYS A 712 -14.32 -8.54 -35.46
N GLU A 713 -14.42 -9.80 -35.89
CA GLU A 713 -14.93 -10.12 -37.23
C GLU A 713 -16.44 -9.86 -37.32
#